data_AF-A0A2J5HNY9-F1
#
_entry.id   AF-A0A2J5HNY9-F1
#
_cell.length_a   1.000
_cell.length_b   1.000
_cell.length_c   1.000
_cell.angle_alpha   90.00
_cell.angle_beta   90.00
_cell.angle_gamma   90.00
#
_symmetry.space_group_name_H-M   'P 1'
#
loop_
_entity.id
_entity.type
_entity.pdbx_description
1 polymer ?
#
loop_
_entity_poly.entity_id
_entity_poly.type
_entity_poly.pdbx_seq_one_letter_code
_entity_poly.pdbx_strand_id
1 'polypeptide(L)'
;MDRTILPRSDSGPSSTDQFLKLIQDPFKSAFQVNAVWASLATSAGFAIILALLFSLFRPRHSVVYAPKVKHADRRHAPPPVGKGMFAWLKPVLRTKEPELVECIGLDAVVFLRFTKMCRNIFICLSIIGCGVMIPLNLTQSNMSSRDTLSAFATMTPLYIKTEAAWSQVVCAWCFDIIVVFFLWRNYKAVAALRRRYFQSSDYQRSLHARTLMITDIPQIARSDEGVLRLTDQVNPTAALPRASIGRNVKGLPVMIKDHEETVRKLESVLAKYLKNPDRLPPRPTMRIPRKERQLEQDGGKVDAIDYLTDRIQRLEENIRHVRASVDKRNALSFGFVSWDMIEHAHAVAYTARKKHPQGTTIQLAPRPSDLIWENLPLSKQGRRWKRFVNVIWVSILTVLWIAPNALIAIFLSNLSNLGLVWPAFQTSLNGSPYVWAAVQGILSPAVTSLFYMILPIIFRRLSIQAGDVTKTSRERHVLNHLYSFFVFNNLIVFSLFSAAWTFVAAVIDAKNHDENAWQAIQDGEFYGKVMSALCQVSPFWVTYLLQRNLGATVDLVQLVSLFWVWFSKTFLAPTPRQAIEWTAPTPFEYASYYNYFLYYATVALCFATLQPIVLPVTALYFGLDVMMKKYMLLYVFVTKNESGGLFWRAIFNRMVFATAFANVIIALVVKVKGTWTMVYCVIPLPFLLIGFKVYCMRTFDTDIRYYNRNNLSDAEALAPSSSSKKAADRLSSRFGHPALYRPLPTPMVHARAADALKRLYRGRLHASFDGSAGDYSDIALDPMTADQPGKTKFAAGTAPPPTGPSAPFEVVPENHLDFAYFKDRPDFRDEFGGGIYGRPDDLMTERSHTPRSAWSPTSSRASSPAPSLPSISGLKPYEPSDAPGFEHIHPALRPSLSRGDSGPIVGRGLYASEDESETHLLSQTQGPPLAEPAPLAPLARWRTGGYGPVGQDEPGTSYEQYRRGL
;
A
#
# COMPACT_ATOMS: atom_id res chain seq x y z
N MET A 1 -82.92 -35.18 -9.67
CA MET A 1 -82.19 -36.28 -8.99
C MET A 1 -80.72 -36.00 -9.21
N ASP A 2 -80.12 -35.11 -8.41
CA ASP A 2 -78.91 -34.40 -8.84
C ASP A 2 -77.79 -34.59 -7.82
N ARG A 3 -76.77 -35.36 -8.21
CA ARG A 3 -75.50 -35.44 -7.50
C ARG A 3 -74.66 -34.24 -7.90
N THR A 4 -74.74 -33.18 -7.11
CA THR A 4 -73.85 -32.01 -7.24
C THR A 4 -72.40 -32.42 -6.98
N ILE A 5 -71.55 -32.13 -7.97
CA ILE A 5 -70.10 -32.38 -7.90
C ILE A 5 -69.48 -31.33 -6.97
N LEU A 6 -68.81 -31.77 -5.90
CA LEU A 6 -67.98 -30.89 -5.07
C LEU A 6 -66.68 -30.54 -5.81
N PRO A 7 -66.33 -29.26 -5.97
CA PRO A 7 -65.03 -28.87 -6.50
C PRO A 7 -63.94 -29.15 -5.46
N ARG A 8 -62.89 -29.85 -5.91
CA ARG A 8 -61.71 -30.20 -5.11
C ARG A 8 -60.86 -28.94 -4.88
N SER A 9 -60.79 -28.46 -3.65
CA SER A 9 -60.06 -27.25 -3.27
C SER A 9 -58.54 -27.48 -3.14
N ASP A 10 -57.87 -27.84 -4.24
CA ASP A 10 -56.41 -27.90 -4.31
C ASP A 10 -55.82 -26.47 -4.43
N SER A 11 -55.72 -25.77 -3.29
CA SER A 11 -55.06 -24.46 -3.16
C SER A 11 -54.09 -24.44 -1.97
N GLY A 12 -53.04 -25.26 -2.06
CA GLY A 12 -51.83 -24.98 -1.29
C GLY A 12 -51.22 -23.64 -1.73
N PRO A 13 -50.54 -22.89 -0.84
CA PRO A 13 -49.91 -21.63 -1.22
C PRO A 13 -48.90 -21.88 -2.35
N SER A 14 -48.86 -20.99 -3.34
CA SER A 14 -47.97 -21.14 -4.48
C SER A 14 -46.51 -21.19 -4.02
N SER A 15 -45.65 -21.90 -4.76
CA SER A 15 -44.21 -21.88 -4.49
C SER A 15 -43.65 -20.45 -4.54
N THR A 16 -44.25 -19.60 -5.37
CA THR A 16 -44.01 -18.15 -5.38
C THR A 16 -44.37 -17.51 -4.03
N ASP A 17 -45.54 -17.78 -3.46
CA ASP A 17 -46.01 -17.14 -2.20
C ASP A 17 -45.18 -17.61 -1.00
N GLN A 18 -44.77 -18.88 -0.98
CA GLN A 18 -43.83 -19.39 0.02
C GLN A 18 -42.46 -18.73 -0.13
N PHE A 19 -41.97 -18.54 -1.35
CA PHE A 19 -40.74 -17.80 -1.62
C PHE A 19 -40.85 -16.32 -1.19
N LEU A 20 -41.97 -15.64 -1.49
CA LEU A 20 -42.23 -14.28 -1.04
C LEU A 20 -42.19 -14.18 0.50
N LYS A 21 -42.82 -15.13 1.22
CA LYS A 21 -42.81 -15.19 2.70
C LYS A 21 -41.42 -15.49 3.29
N LEU A 22 -40.62 -16.35 2.66
CA LEU A 22 -39.27 -16.66 3.13
C LEU A 22 -38.30 -15.46 3.06
N ILE A 23 -38.54 -14.54 2.12
CA ILE A 23 -37.73 -13.33 1.96
C ILE A 23 -38.17 -12.20 2.92
N GLN A 24 -39.37 -12.28 3.51
CA GLN A 24 -39.84 -11.30 4.52
C GLN A 24 -39.02 -11.35 5.82
N ASP A 25 -38.76 -12.56 6.35
CA ASP A 25 -38.12 -12.78 7.67
C ASP A 25 -36.78 -13.59 7.61
N PRO A 26 -35.77 -13.18 6.81
CA PRO A 26 -34.56 -13.98 6.57
C PRO A 26 -33.65 -14.16 7.80
N PHE A 27 -33.92 -13.45 8.91
CA PHE A 27 -33.01 -13.38 10.06
C PHE A 27 -33.49 -14.12 11.32
N LYS A 28 -34.74 -14.63 11.38
CA LYS A 28 -35.31 -15.24 12.61
C LYS A 28 -34.48 -16.41 13.17
N SER A 29 -33.78 -17.16 12.32
CA SER A 29 -32.92 -18.30 12.72
C SER A 29 -31.63 -17.89 13.46
N ALA A 30 -31.19 -16.63 13.33
CA ALA A 30 -29.91 -16.16 13.88
C ALA A 30 -29.99 -15.59 15.32
N PHE A 31 -31.19 -15.44 15.90
CA PHE A 31 -31.42 -14.52 17.03
C PHE A 31 -31.65 -15.17 18.40
N GLN A 32 -31.24 -16.42 18.62
CA GLN A 32 -31.21 -16.95 19.98
C GLN A 32 -30.06 -16.33 20.77
N VAL A 33 -30.36 -15.73 21.93
CA VAL A 33 -29.38 -15.07 22.81
C VAL A 33 -28.23 -16.01 23.20
N ASN A 34 -28.54 -17.29 23.39
CA ASN A 34 -27.56 -18.34 23.68
C ASN A 34 -26.56 -18.53 22.54
N ALA A 35 -26.97 -18.37 21.27
CA ALA A 35 -26.09 -18.46 20.11
C ALA A 35 -25.09 -17.28 20.04
N VAL A 36 -25.49 -16.09 20.50
CA VAL A 36 -24.58 -14.92 20.56
C VAL A 36 -23.49 -15.13 21.62
N TRP A 37 -23.88 -15.58 22.82
CA TRP A 37 -22.90 -15.91 23.89
C TRP A 37 -22.02 -17.12 23.54
N ALA A 38 -22.56 -18.14 22.87
CA ALA A 38 -21.77 -19.24 22.35
C ALA A 38 -20.80 -18.78 21.25
N SER A 39 -21.23 -17.90 20.33
CA SER A 39 -20.36 -17.28 19.32
C SER A 39 -19.29 -16.39 19.94
N LEU A 40 -19.57 -15.72 21.08
CA LEU A 40 -18.58 -14.97 21.84
C LEU A 40 -17.52 -15.91 22.44
N ALA A 41 -17.96 -16.91 23.21
CA ALA A 41 -17.05 -17.82 23.90
C ALA A 41 -16.14 -18.58 22.91
N THR A 42 -16.73 -19.08 21.81
CA THR A 42 -15.97 -19.76 20.76
C THR A 42 -15.00 -18.83 20.03
N SER A 43 -15.44 -17.65 19.57
CA SER A 43 -14.55 -16.72 18.85
C SER A 43 -13.42 -16.17 19.73
N ALA A 44 -13.70 -15.87 21.00
CA ALA A 44 -12.68 -15.46 21.97
C ALA A 44 -11.71 -16.61 22.30
N GLY A 45 -12.22 -17.83 22.51
CA GLY A 45 -11.39 -19.02 22.74
C GLY A 45 -10.44 -19.30 21.57
N PHE A 46 -10.97 -19.33 20.34
CA PHE A 46 -10.15 -19.49 19.13
C PHE A 46 -9.13 -18.36 18.95
N ALA A 47 -9.50 -17.10 19.25
CA ALA A 47 -8.55 -15.98 19.21
C ALA A 47 -7.41 -16.15 20.23
N ILE A 48 -7.70 -16.59 21.46
CA ILE A 48 -6.66 -16.87 22.47
C ILE A 48 -5.75 -18.01 22.01
N ILE A 49 -6.32 -19.11 21.50
CA ILE A 49 -5.57 -20.26 20.96
C ILE A 49 -4.65 -19.82 19.82
N LEU A 50 -5.16 -19.04 18.86
CA LEU A 50 -4.37 -18.52 17.73
C LEU A 50 -3.27 -17.55 18.18
N ALA A 51 -3.52 -16.72 19.20
CA ALA A 51 -2.51 -15.83 19.77
C ALA A 51 -1.39 -16.60 20.50
N LEU A 52 -1.73 -17.67 21.23
CA LEU A 52 -0.77 -18.59 21.85
C LEU A 52 0.03 -19.36 20.78
N LEU A 53 -0.63 -19.84 19.74
CA LEU A 53 -0.01 -20.53 18.61
C LEU A 53 0.98 -19.62 17.85
N PHE A 54 0.58 -18.38 17.56
CA PHE A 54 1.49 -17.34 17.05
C PHE A 54 2.68 -17.14 18.00
N SER A 55 2.43 -17.03 19.30
CA SER A 55 3.47 -16.86 20.31
C SER A 55 4.49 -18.02 20.37
N LEU A 56 4.13 -19.23 19.91
CA LEU A 56 4.99 -20.41 19.84
C LEU A 56 5.73 -20.54 18.50
N PHE A 57 5.07 -20.25 17.37
CA PHE A 57 5.69 -20.34 16.03
C PHE A 57 6.58 -19.14 15.69
N ARG A 58 6.28 -17.96 16.24
CA ARG A 58 7.01 -16.70 15.98
C ARG A 58 8.53 -16.80 16.21
N PRO A 59 9.06 -17.38 17.31
CA PRO A 59 10.50 -17.52 17.51
C PRO A 59 11.18 -18.47 16.52
N ARG A 60 10.45 -19.42 15.94
CA ARG A 60 10.96 -20.44 15.00
C ARG A 60 11.01 -19.93 13.55
N HIS A 61 10.06 -19.08 13.14
CA HIS A 61 9.95 -18.59 11.76
C HIS A 61 10.14 -17.07 11.64
N SER A 62 11.30 -16.57 12.09
CA SER A 62 11.65 -15.14 12.05
C SER A 62 11.62 -14.51 10.65
N VAL A 63 11.85 -15.29 9.59
CA VAL A 63 11.79 -14.83 8.18
C VAL A 63 10.38 -14.35 7.80
N VAL A 64 9.32 -14.99 8.31
CA VAL A 64 7.93 -14.60 8.01
C VAL A 64 7.43 -13.57 9.02
N TYR A 65 7.68 -13.79 10.31
CA TYR A 65 7.11 -12.98 11.39
C TYR A 65 7.91 -11.74 11.80
N ALA A 66 9.14 -11.59 11.29
CA ALA A 66 10.03 -10.46 11.59
C ALA A 66 11.01 -10.08 10.45
N PRO A 67 10.63 -10.11 9.15
CA PRO A 67 11.54 -9.76 8.05
C PRO A 67 12.15 -8.36 8.21
N LYS A 68 11.42 -7.39 8.79
CA LYS A 68 11.92 -6.03 8.99
C LYS A 68 13.10 -5.95 9.96
N VAL A 69 13.17 -6.83 10.97
CA VAL A 69 14.31 -6.88 11.91
C VAL A 69 15.59 -7.31 11.20
N LYS A 70 15.46 -8.16 10.17
CA LYS A 70 16.58 -8.72 9.40
C LYS A 70 17.05 -7.79 8.28
N HIS A 71 16.14 -7.06 7.65
CA HIS A 71 16.42 -6.34 6.40
C HIS A 71 16.50 -4.82 6.54
N ALA A 72 15.95 -4.22 7.60
CA ALA A 72 15.92 -2.77 7.76
C ALA A 72 17.32 -2.16 7.93
N ASP A 73 17.53 -0.98 7.37
CA ASP A 73 18.73 -0.19 7.63
C ASP A 73 18.78 0.24 9.09
N ARG A 74 19.99 0.39 9.66
CA ARG A 74 20.20 0.70 11.09
C ARG A 74 19.41 1.89 11.65
N ARG A 75 18.95 2.82 10.78
CA ARG A 75 18.10 3.97 11.14
C ARG A 75 16.61 3.62 11.21
N HIS A 76 16.14 2.72 10.36
CA HIS A 76 14.75 2.29 10.26
C HIS A 76 14.49 0.96 11.00
N ALA A 77 15.51 0.41 11.67
CA ALA A 77 15.45 -0.88 12.33
C ALA A 77 14.48 -0.87 13.53
N PRO A 78 13.42 -1.70 13.53
CA PRO A 78 12.51 -1.78 14.67
C PRO A 78 13.22 -2.39 15.88
N PRO A 79 12.78 -2.09 17.12
CA PRO A 79 13.45 -2.55 18.33
C PRO A 79 13.52 -4.08 18.37
N PRO A 80 14.68 -4.67 18.74
CA PRO A 80 14.88 -6.11 18.71
C PRO A 80 13.93 -6.80 19.69
N VAL A 81 13.39 -7.93 19.24
CA VAL A 81 12.33 -8.65 19.95
C VAL A 81 12.91 -9.93 20.53
N GLY A 82 12.74 -10.12 21.84
CA GLY A 82 13.20 -11.33 22.52
C GLY A 82 12.56 -12.61 21.98
N LYS A 83 13.24 -13.75 22.22
CA LYS A 83 12.77 -15.09 21.83
C LYS A 83 11.64 -15.64 22.72
N GLY A 84 11.38 -15.02 23.88
CA GLY A 84 10.32 -15.44 24.79
C GLY A 84 8.91 -15.20 24.24
N MET A 85 7.95 -16.03 24.67
CA MET A 85 6.57 -16.05 24.17
C MET A 85 5.93 -14.64 24.11
N PHE A 86 5.78 -13.97 25.26
CA PHE A 86 5.19 -12.62 25.33
C PHE A 86 6.18 -11.48 25.11
N ALA A 87 7.42 -11.76 24.68
CA ALA A 87 8.48 -10.75 24.56
C ALA A 87 8.21 -9.70 23.47
N TRP A 88 7.24 -9.93 22.59
CA TRP A 88 6.79 -8.95 21.58
C TRP A 88 5.87 -7.86 22.13
N LEU A 89 5.16 -8.13 23.22
CA LEU A 89 4.19 -7.17 23.78
C LEU A 89 4.89 -5.95 24.38
N LYS A 90 6.02 -6.15 25.08
CA LYS A 90 6.80 -5.08 25.72
C LYS A 90 7.31 -4.02 24.71
N PRO A 91 7.96 -4.37 23.58
CA PRO A 91 8.27 -3.42 22.52
C PRO A 91 7.03 -2.75 21.91
N VAL A 92 5.97 -3.51 21.62
CA VAL A 92 4.73 -2.97 21.03
C VAL A 92 4.05 -1.96 21.96
N LEU A 93 4.10 -2.13 23.27
CA LEU A 93 3.58 -1.13 24.21
C LEU A 93 4.56 0.05 24.40
N ARG A 94 5.88 -0.20 24.51
CA ARG A 94 6.88 0.83 24.89
C ARG A 94 7.27 1.79 23.76
N THR A 95 7.30 1.35 22.49
CA THR A 95 7.80 2.17 21.37
C THR A 95 6.95 3.44 21.19
N LYS A 96 7.59 4.62 21.25
CA LYS A 96 6.94 5.94 21.20
C LYS A 96 6.60 6.37 19.77
N GLU A 97 5.77 7.39 19.63
CA GLU A 97 5.34 7.90 18.32
C GLU A 97 6.45 8.52 17.44
N PRO A 98 7.44 9.30 17.93
CA PRO A 98 8.55 9.75 17.09
C PRO A 98 9.39 8.59 16.55
N GLU A 99 9.76 7.63 17.41
CA GLU A 99 10.48 6.39 17.04
C GLU A 99 9.70 5.60 15.95
N LEU A 100 8.37 5.55 16.05
CA LEU A 100 7.54 4.92 15.02
C LEU A 100 7.63 5.65 13.67
N VAL A 101 7.66 6.99 13.63
CA VAL A 101 7.78 7.71 12.33
C VAL A 101 9.07 7.32 11.62
N GLU A 102 10.17 7.17 12.36
CA GLU A 102 11.46 6.75 11.83
C GLU A 102 11.52 5.26 11.47
N CYS A 103 10.86 4.35 12.21
CA CYS A 103 10.91 2.91 11.90
C CYS A 103 9.88 2.44 10.83
N ILE A 104 8.72 3.09 10.73
CA ILE A 104 7.59 2.59 9.93
C ILE A 104 6.98 3.61 8.95
N GLY A 105 7.48 4.84 8.90
CA GLY A 105 6.95 5.89 8.03
C GLY A 105 5.75 6.64 8.63
N LEU A 106 5.46 7.81 8.07
CA LEU A 106 4.40 8.71 8.54
C LEU A 106 3.00 8.16 8.24
N ASP A 107 2.76 7.54 7.09
CA ASP A 107 1.46 6.96 6.70
C ASP A 107 1.06 5.82 7.64
N ALA A 108 2.01 4.99 8.05
CA ALA A 108 1.78 3.92 9.03
C ALA A 108 1.50 4.49 10.45
N VAL A 109 2.17 5.58 10.84
CA VAL A 109 1.86 6.28 12.11
C VAL A 109 0.49 6.94 12.07
N VAL A 110 0.09 7.56 10.95
CA VAL A 110 -1.26 8.12 10.78
C VAL A 110 -2.32 7.02 10.82
N PHE A 111 -2.06 5.85 10.24
CA PHE A 111 -2.91 4.66 10.35
C PHE A 111 -3.09 4.21 11.81
N LEU A 112 -1.99 4.03 12.56
CA LEU A 112 -2.03 3.65 13.98
C LEU A 112 -2.68 4.74 14.86
N ARG A 113 -2.57 6.01 14.50
CA ARG A 113 -3.23 7.11 15.21
C ARG A 113 -4.74 7.12 14.94
N PHE A 114 -5.17 6.81 13.72
CA PHE A 114 -6.57 6.63 13.38
C PHE A 114 -7.22 5.47 14.17
N THR A 115 -6.57 4.31 14.24
CA THR A 115 -7.13 3.17 15.02
C THR A 115 -7.19 3.47 16.52
N LYS A 116 -6.15 4.12 17.10
CA LYS A 116 -6.17 4.62 18.48
C LYS A 116 -7.31 5.62 18.72
N MET A 117 -7.59 6.49 17.75
CA MET A 117 -8.70 7.45 17.83
C MET A 117 -10.04 6.70 17.87
N CYS A 118 -10.29 5.77 16.95
CA CYS A 118 -11.53 4.98 16.95
C CYS A 118 -11.71 4.23 18.27
N ARG A 119 -10.68 3.53 18.76
CA ARG A 119 -10.70 2.88 20.08
C ARG A 119 -11.13 3.85 21.19
N ASN A 120 -10.49 5.01 21.28
CA ASN A 120 -10.78 5.98 22.35
C ASN A 120 -12.19 6.57 22.24
N ILE A 121 -12.67 6.82 21.01
CA ILE A 121 -14.06 7.23 20.74
C ILE A 121 -15.02 6.15 21.26
N PHE A 122 -14.88 4.90 20.80
CA PHE A 122 -15.80 3.82 21.19
C PHE A 122 -15.75 3.46 22.68
N ILE A 123 -14.61 3.63 23.36
CA ILE A 123 -14.56 3.53 24.84
C ILE A 123 -15.43 4.61 25.49
N CYS A 124 -15.28 5.88 25.10
CA CYS A 124 -16.05 6.97 25.70
C CYS A 124 -17.55 6.86 25.37
N LEU A 125 -17.88 6.50 24.12
CA LEU A 125 -19.26 6.23 23.70
C LEU A 125 -19.84 5.03 24.46
N SER A 126 -19.06 3.95 24.69
CA SER A 126 -19.51 2.78 25.43
C SER A 126 -19.86 3.08 26.88
N ILE A 127 -19.11 3.96 27.56
CA ILE A 127 -19.41 4.35 28.95
C ILE A 127 -20.79 5.03 29.01
N ILE A 128 -21.08 5.94 28.09
CA ILE A 128 -22.36 6.66 28.05
C ILE A 128 -23.49 5.77 27.51
N GLY A 129 -23.28 5.07 26.39
CA GLY A 129 -24.28 4.20 25.79
C GLY A 129 -24.70 3.04 26.70
N CYS A 130 -23.74 2.32 27.29
CA CYS A 130 -24.07 1.24 28.22
C CYS A 130 -24.52 1.76 29.59
N GLY A 131 -23.91 2.83 30.11
CA GLY A 131 -24.23 3.38 31.43
C GLY A 131 -25.56 4.14 31.50
N VAL A 132 -25.99 4.77 30.40
CA VAL A 132 -27.21 5.60 30.36
C VAL A 132 -28.32 4.92 29.57
N MET A 133 -28.08 4.42 28.34
CA MET A 133 -29.18 3.92 27.50
C MET A 133 -29.69 2.54 27.96
N ILE A 134 -28.83 1.62 28.40
CA ILE A 134 -29.29 0.28 28.84
C ILE A 134 -30.24 0.39 30.06
N PRO A 135 -29.89 1.10 31.16
CA PRO A 135 -30.81 1.25 32.29
C PRO A 135 -32.10 1.99 31.94
N LEU A 136 -32.04 3.03 31.10
CA LEU A 136 -33.23 3.78 30.68
C LEU A 136 -34.17 2.92 29.82
N ASN A 137 -33.63 2.20 28.83
CA ASN A 137 -34.41 1.33 27.96
C ASN A 137 -35.09 0.21 28.78
N LEU A 138 -34.37 -0.39 29.74
CA LEU A 138 -34.92 -1.42 30.62
C LEU A 138 -35.95 -0.89 31.62
N THR A 139 -35.75 0.28 32.22
CA THR A 139 -36.69 0.85 33.22
C THR A 139 -37.97 1.40 32.59
N GLN A 140 -37.90 1.92 31.37
CA GLN A 140 -39.02 2.54 30.66
C GLN A 140 -39.69 1.62 29.62
N SER A 141 -39.29 0.34 29.56
CA SER A 141 -39.99 -0.70 28.79
C SER A 141 -41.34 -1.05 29.42
N ASN A 142 -42.36 -1.30 28.60
CA ASN A 142 -43.68 -1.71 29.09
C ASN A 142 -43.64 -3.06 29.83
N MET A 143 -44.23 -3.11 31.03
CA MET A 143 -44.10 -4.23 31.97
C MET A 143 -44.64 -5.55 31.42
N SER A 144 -45.70 -5.51 30.60
CA SER A 144 -46.28 -6.68 29.91
C SER A 144 -45.41 -7.28 28.81
N SER A 145 -44.37 -6.57 28.34
CA SER A 145 -43.43 -7.05 27.32
C SER A 145 -42.12 -7.59 27.92
N ARG A 146 -41.92 -7.48 29.24
CA ARG A 146 -40.66 -7.87 29.91
C ARG A 146 -40.49 -9.37 30.07
N ASP A 147 -41.58 -10.10 30.29
CA ASP A 147 -41.55 -11.54 30.61
C ASP A 147 -41.56 -12.44 29.37
N THR A 148 -41.88 -11.89 28.19
CA THR A 148 -42.02 -12.63 26.92
C THR A 148 -40.91 -12.35 25.90
N LEU A 149 -40.11 -11.29 26.09
CA LEU A 149 -39.09 -10.87 25.14
C LEU A 149 -37.67 -11.23 25.60
N SER A 150 -36.82 -11.54 24.63
CA SER A 150 -35.40 -11.81 24.89
C SER A 150 -34.68 -10.56 25.41
N ALA A 151 -33.66 -10.76 26.25
CA ALA A 151 -32.89 -9.65 26.85
C ALA A 151 -32.20 -8.72 25.84
N PHE A 152 -32.03 -9.14 24.57
CA PHE A 152 -31.58 -8.28 23.49
C PHE A 152 -32.72 -7.42 22.92
N ALA A 153 -33.94 -7.95 22.79
CA ALA A 153 -35.09 -7.20 22.28
C ALA A 153 -35.51 -6.08 23.25
N THR A 154 -35.46 -6.32 24.57
CA THR A 154 -35.78 -5.32 25.61
C THR A 154 -34.76 -4.20 25.74
N MET A 155 -33.54 -4.37 25.18
CA MET A 155 -32.53 -3.30 25.09
C MET A 155 -32.72 -2.38 23.87
N THR A 156 -33.52 -2.79 22.88
CA THR A 156 -33.80 -1.97 21.68
C THR A 156 -34.90 -0.93 21.95
N PRO A 157 -34.92 0.21 21.22
CA PRO A 157 -35.93 1.23 21.40
C PRO A 157 -37.35 0.88 20.91
N LEU A 158 -37.60 -0.39 20.55
CA LEU A 158 -38.86 -0.84 19.97
C LEU A 158 -40.05 -0.80 20.94
N TYR A 159 -39.81 -0.86 22.26
CA TYR A 159 -40.85 -0.95 23.31
C TYR A 159 -40.80 0.17 24.36
N ILE A 160 -40.11 1.27 24.04
CA ILE A 160 -39.90 2.42 24.95
C ILE A 160 -41.06 3.42 24.88
N LYS A 161 -41.44 3.99 26.03
CA LYS A 161 -42.42 5.09 26.16
C LYS A 161 -41.93 6.41 25.54
N THR A 162 -42.86 7.23 25.07
CA THR A 162 -42.58 8.52 24.39
C THR A 162 -41.65 9.45 25.18
N GLU A 163 -41.82 9.57 26.50
CA GLU A 163 -40.95 10.41 27.36
C GLU A 163 -39.48 9.98 27.31
N ALA A 164 -39.23 8.67 27.32
CA ALA A 164 -37.89 8.11 27.31
C ALA A 164 -37.19 8.20 25.94
N ALA A 165 -37.90 8.59 24.88
CA ALA A 165 -37.28 8.92 23.58
C ALA A 165 -36.35 10.15 23.67
N TRP A 166 -36.56 11.08 24.61
CA TRP A 166 -35.63 12.19 24.87
C TRP A 166 -34.21 11.74 25.19
N SER A 167 -34.04 10.55 25.79
CA SER A 167 -32.72 10.00 26.09
C SER A 167 -31.85 9.82 24.84
N GLN A 168 -32.46 9.48 23.70
CA GLN A 168 -31.77 9.29 22.43
C GLN A 168 -31.30 10.62 21.85
N VAL A 169 -32.11 11.68 21.97
CA VAL A 169 -31.73 13.04 21.55
C VAL A 169 -30.53 13.51 22.37
N VAL A 170 -30.59 13.41 23.70
CA VAL A 170 -29.47 13.79 24.58
C VAL A 170 -28.22 12.97 24.29
N CYS A 171 -28.34 11.65 24.09
CA CYS A 171 -27.21 10.80 23.72
C CYS A 171 -26.62 11.18 22.35
N ALA A 172 -27.42 11.58 21.36
CA ALA A 172 -26.93 12.05 20.06
C ALA A 172 -26.01 13.27 20.21
N TRP A 173 -26.47 14.30 20.96
CA TRP A 173 -25.66 15.49 21.25
C TRP A 173 -24.36 15.12 21.98
N CYS A 174 -24.41 14.25 22.99
CA CYS A 174 -23.22 13.78 23.70
C CYS A 174 -22.25 13.01 22.78
N PHE A 175 -22.76 12.12 21.94
CA PHE A 175 -21.96 11.32 21.00
C PHE A 175 -21.26 12.21 19.97
N ASP A 176 -21.98 13.17 19.38
CA ASP A 176 -21.42 14.13 18.42
C ASP A 176 -20.31 14.98 19.02
N ILE A 177 -20.52 15.54 20.23
CA ILE A 177 -19.50 16.33 20.94
C ILE A 177 -18.22 15.51 21.17
N ILE A 178 -18.35 14.25 21.59
CA ILE A 178 -17.23 13.34 21.83
C ILE A 178 -16.48 13.04 20.52
N VAL A 179 -17.20 12.71 19.45
CA VAL A 179 -16.59 12.42 18.14
C VAL A 179 -15.88 13.66 17.59
N VAL A 180 -16.51 14.83 17.63
CA VAL A 180 -15.93 16.10 17.20
C VAL A 180 -14.66 16.44 17.99
N PHE A 181 -14.68 16.29 19.32
CA PHE A 181 -13.51 16.52 20.18
C PHE A 181 -12.33 15.61 19.81
N PHE A 182 -12.55 14.30 19.66
CA PHE A 182 -11.49 13.36 19.29
C PHE A 182 -10.99 13.56 17.86
N LEU A 183 -11.87 13.91 16.92
CA LEU A 183 -11.50 14.26 15.55
C LEU A 183 -10.62 15.52 15.54
N TRP A 184 -11.02 16.60 16.22
CA TRP A 184 -10.25 17.84 16.31
C TRP A 184 -8.87 17.63 16.94
N ARG A 185 -8.81 16.93 18.09
CA ARG A 185 -7.56 16.61 18.79
C ARG A 185 -6.59 15.83 17.91
N ASN A 186 -7.07 14.84 17.16
CA ASN A 186 -6.22 14.07 16.26
C ASN A 186 -5.85 14.84 14.99
N TYR A 187 -6.73 15.72 14.48
CA TYR A 187 -6.42 16.59 13.35
C TYR A 187 -5.22 17.50 13.68
N LYS A 188 -5.25 18.19 14.82
CA LYS A 188 -4.14 19.04 15.29
C LYS A 188 -2.84 18.24 15.43
N ALA A 189 -2.92 17.01 15.93
CA ALA A 189 -1.74 16.15 16.09
C ALA A 189 -1.18 15.62 14.76
N VAL A 190 -2.02 15.28 13.78
CA VAL A 190 -1.58 14.89 12.42
C VAL A 190 -0.94 16.08 11.70
N ALA A 191 -1.49 17.29 11.85
CA ALA A 191 -0.86 18.50 11.33
C ALA A 191 0.54 18.75 11.94
N ALA A 192 0.70 18.55 13.26
CA ALA A 192 1.99 18.66 13.93
C ALA A 192 3.00 17.58 13.46
N LEU A 193 2.57 16.33 13.30
CA LEU A 193 3.40 15.25 12.74
C LEU A 193 3.83 15.56 11.30
N ARG A 194 2.93 16.10 10.48
CA ARG A 194 3.23 16.53 9.12
C ARG A 194 4.25 17.67 9.08
N ARG A 195 4.17 18.63 10.01
CA ARG A 195 5.16 19.71 10.13
C ARG A 195 6.56 19.17 10.48
N ARG A 196 6.64 18.23 11.43
CA ARG A 196 7.90 17.55 11.78
C ARG A 196 8.47 16.73 10.62
N TYR A 197 7.62 16.06 9.84
CA TYR A 197 8.04 15.37 8.62
C TYR A 197 8.64 16.34 7.58
N PHE A 198 8.07 17.53 7.39
CA PHE A 198 8.71 18.53 6.52
C PHE A 198 10.08 19.02 7.02
N GLN A 199 10.31 18.99 8.34
CA GLN A 199 11.60 19.31 8.98
C GLN A 199 12.58 18.13 9.03
N SER A 200 12.14 16.92 8.64
CA SER A 200 13.01 15.74 8.60
C SER A 200 14.11 15.88 7.54
N SER A 201 15.32 15.42 7.85
CA SER A 201 16.44 15.49 6.91
C SER A 201 16.17 14.75 5.60
N ASP A 202 15.37 13.68 5.63
CA ASP A 202 15.04 12.90 4.43
C ASP A 202 14.09 13.66 3.50
N TYR A 203 13.12 14.42 4.05
CA TYR A 203 12.30 15.31 3.24
C TYR A 203 13.12 16.50 2.72
N GLN A 204 13.94 17.12 3.58
CA GLN A 204 14.76 18.28 3.21
C GLN A 204 15.80 17.98 2.11
N ARG A 205 16.33 16.76 2.08
CA ARG A 205 17.26 16.28 1.04
C ARG A 205 16.58 15.65 -0.17
N SER A 206 15.25 15.47 -0.14
CA SER A 206 14.53 14.84 -1.25
C SER A 206 14.30 15.81 -2.41
N LEU A 207 14.57 15.34 -3.63
CA LEU A 207 14.32 16.08 -4.87
C LEU A 207 12.81 16.36 -5.03
N HIS A 208 11.93 15.44 -4.64
CA HIS A 208 10.47 15.63 -4.78
C HIS A 208 9.90 16.77 -3.92
N ALA A 209 10.55 17.15 -2.82
CA ALA A 209 10.17 18.32 -2.02
C ALA A 209 10.47 19.66 -2.72
N ARG A 210 11.40 19.66 -3.68
CA ARG A 210 11.85 20.85 -4.44
C ARG A 210 11.28 20.92 -5.85
N THR A 211 10.61 19.86 -6.30
CA THR A 211 10.09 19.73 -7.68
C THR A 211 8.58 19.92 -7.72
N LEU A 212 8.11 20.67 -8.72
CA LEU A 212 6.72 20.75 -9.13
C LEU A 212 6.50 19.94 -10.40
N MET A 213 5.38 19.21 -10.44
CA MET A 213 4.87 18.52 -11.61
C MET A 213 3.86 19.43 -12.32
N ILE A 214 4.06 19.61 -13.62
CA ILE A 214 3.21 20.43 -14.48
C ILE A 214 2.53 19.49 -15.48
N THR A 215 1.20 19.56 -15.54
CA THR A 215 0.39 18.73 -16.44
C THR A 215 -0.52 19.61 -17.31
N ASP A 216 -0.92 19.05 -18.45
CA ASP A 216 -1.78 19.69 -19.46
C ASP A 216 -1.12 20.86 -20.21
N ILE A 217 0.17 20.73 -20.53
CA ILE A 217 0.94 21.74 -21.26
C ILE A 217 0.41 21.88 -22.70
N PRO A 218 0.01 23.11 -23.14
CA PRO A 218 -0.45 23.37 -24.50
C PRO A 218 0.68 23.15 -25.51
N GLN A 219 0.36 22.72 -26.73
CA GLN A 219 1.36 22.31 -27.73
C GLN A 219 2.46 23.36 -27.98
N ILE A 220 2.10 24.64 -27.99
CA ILE A 220 3.00 25.79 -28.20
C ILE A 220 4.08 25.88 -27.11
N ALA A 221 3.79 25.45 -25.87
CA ALA A 221 4.70 25.54 -24.73
C ALA A 221 5.38 24.20 -24.37
N ARG A 222 5.39 23.21 -25.27
CA ARG A 222 6.03 21.89 -25.06
C ARG A 222 7.53 21.89 -25.37
N SER A 223 8.24 22.84 -24.78
CA SER A 223 9.69 22.91 -24.72
C SER A 223 10.11 23.19 -23.28
N ASP A 224 11.36 22.90 -22.92
CA ASP A 224 11.86 23.20 -21.56
C ASP A 224 11.75 24.70 -21.25
N GLU A 225 12.04 25.56 -22.23
CA GLU A 225 11.84 27.01 -22.12
C GLU A 225 10.35 27.40 -21.99
N GLY A 226 9.45 26.77 -22.77
CA GLY A 226 8.01 27.02 -22.69
C GLY A 226 7.44 26.67 -21.31
N VAL A 227 7.99 25.64 -20.66
CA VAL A 227 7.66 25.26 -19.28
C VAL A 227 8.15 26.31 -18.28
N LEU A 228 9.36 26.87 -18.45
CA LEU A 228 9.88 27.96 -17.62
C LEU A 228 8.99 29.22 -17.73
N ARG A 229 8.70 29.67 -18.95
CA ARG A 229 7.82 30.81 -19.24
C ARG A 229 6.41 30.65 -18.61
N LEU A 230 5.90 29.40 -18.53
CA LEU A 230 4.64 29.08 -17.85
C LEU A 230 4.74 29.16 -16.32
N THR A 231 5.87 28.79 -15.73
CA THR A 231 6.07 28.93 -14.28
C THR A 231 6.27 30.38 -13.86
N ASP A 232 6.96 31.20 -14.66
CA ASP A 232 7.28 32.58 -14.31
C ASP A 232 6.02 33.47 -14.18
N GLN A 233 4.97 33.21 -14.96
CA GLN A 233 3.65 33.85 -14.82
C GLN A 233 3.00 33.66 -13.43
N VAL A 234 3.47 32.69 -12.65
CA VAL A 234 2.91 32.29 -11.35
C VAL A 234 3.95 32.36 -10.23
N ASN A 235 5.23 32.54 -10.57
CA ASN A 235 6.35 32.56 -9.65
C ASN A 235 6.33 33.86 -8.81
N PRO A 236 6.15 33.79 -7.47
CA PRO A 236 6.28 34.95 -6.60
C PRO A 236 7.74 35.17 -6.16
N THR A 237 8.68 34.35 -6.64
CA THR A 237 10.09 34.32 -6.25
C THR A 237 10.96 34.82 -7.41
N ALA A 238 12.02 35.57 -7.13
CA ALA A 238 13.01 35.96 -8.12
C ALA A 238 13.96 34.81 -8.55
N ALA A 239 13.89 33.64 -7.91
CA ALA A 239 14.72 32.48 -8.24
C ALA A 239 14.22 31.74 -9.49
N LEU A 240 15.10 31.63 -10.50
CA LEU A 240 14.89 30.87 -11.72
C LEU A 240 14.91 29.35 -11.45
N PRO A 241 13.85 28.60 -11.83
CA PRO A 241 13.86 27.15 -11.70
C PRO A 241 14.49 26.45 -12.90
N ARG A 242 14.63 25.12 -12.82
CA ARG A 242 15.11 24.26 -13.92
C ARG A 242 13.98 23.34 -14.39
N ALA A 243 13.70 23.31 -15.69
CA ALA A 243 12.63 22.52 -16.28
C ALA A 243 13.17 21.25 -16.98
N SER A 244 12.31 20.23 -17.06
CA SER A 244 12.51 19.03 -17.89
C SER A 244 11.16 18.52 -18.40
N ILE A 245 10.98 18.53 -19.72
CA ILE A 245 9.76 18.08 -20.41
C ILE A 245 9.74 16.56 -20.61
N GLY A 246 8.58 15.93 -20.43
CA GLY A 246 8.41 14.50 -20.70
C GLY A 246 8.48 14.20 -22.20
N ARG A 247 9.38 13.30 -22.63
CA ARG A 247 9.47 12.84 -24.04
C ARG A 247 8.67 11.55 -24.27
N ASN A 248 8.22 11.32 -25.51
CA ASN A 248 7.48 10.12 -25.89
C ASN A 248 8.39 8.89 -26.04
N VAL A 249 8.16 7.87 -25.21
CA VAL A 249 8.98 6.64 -25.13
C VAL A 249 8.52 5.48 -26.03
N LYS A 250 7.67 5.72 -27.05
CA LYS A 250 7.30 4.74 -28.12
C LYS A 250 6.88 3.32 -27.61
N GLY A 251 6.23 3.23 -26.46
CA GLY A 251 5.80 1.94 -25.89
C GLY A 251 6.90 1.11 -25.20
N LEU A 252 8.09 1.67 -24.99
CA LEU A 252 9.21 1.06 -24.25
C LEU A 252 8.81 0.36 -22.93
N PRO A 253 7.87 0.86 -22.10
CA PRO A 253 7.46 0.17 -20.87
C PRO A 253 6.83 -1.21 -21.11
N VAL A 254 6.14 -1.39 -22.25
CA VAL A 254 5.56 -2.67 -22.65
C VAL A 254 6.68 -3.63 -23.03
N MET A 255 7.66 -3.19 -23.83
CA MET A 255 8.82 -4.00 -24.22
C MET A 255 9.64 -4.47 -23.01
N ILE A 256 9.86 -3.60 -22.02
CA ILE A 256 10.57 -3.96 -20.78
C ILE A 256 9.75 -4.95 -19.95
N LYS A 257 8.42 -4.80 -19.89
CA LYS A 257 7.55 -5.76 -19.20
C LYS A 257 7.53 -7.13 -19.90
N ASP A 258 7.47 -7.15 -21.22
CA ASP A 258 7.53 -8.39 -22.01
C ASP A 258 8.90 -9.08 -21.86
N HIS A 259 9.99 -8.31 -21.75
CA HIS A 259 11.33 -8.80 -21.39
C HIS A 259 11.35 -9.41 -19.98
N GLU A 260 10.89 -8.69 -18.97
CA GLU A 260 10.82 -9.15 -17.56
C GLU A 260 9.96 -10.43 -17.43
N GLU A 261 8.83 -10.52 -18.14
CA GLU A 261 8.00 -11.73 -18.21
C GLU A 261 8.70 -12.89 -18.92
N THR A 262 9.48 -12.62 -19.97
CA THR A 262 10.23 -13.65 -20.71
C THR A 262 11.41 -14.17 -19.91
N VAL A 263 12.12 -13.31 -19.18
CA VAL A 263 13.16 -13.69 -18.21
C VAL A 263 12.57 -14.54 -17.07
N ARG A 264 11.45 -14.13 -16.46
CA ARG A 264 10.77 -14.95 -15.41
C ARG A 264 10.30 -16.31 -15.96
N LYS A 265 9.85 -16.38 -17.22
CA LYS A 265 9.52 -17.67 -17.89
C LYS A 265 10.77 -18.53 -18.06
N LEU A 266 11.88 -17.97 -18.55
CA LEU A 266 13.17 -18.67 -18.71
C LEU A 266 13.65 -19.23 -17.36
N GLU A 267 13.65 -18.41 -16.29
CA GLU A 267 14.01 -18.84 -14.94
C GLU A 267 13.14 -20.00 -14.45
N SER A 268 11.83 -19.98 -14.73
CA SER A 268 10.90 -21.04 -14.32
C SER A 268 11.09 -22.35 -15.08
N VAL A 269 11.48 -22.29 -16.36
CA VAL A 269 11.85 -23.46 -17.17
C VAL A 269 13.18 -24.02 -16.67
N LEU A 270 14.14 -23.15 -16.40
CA LEU A 270 15.48 -23.50 -15.99
C LEU A 270 15.54 -24.09 -14.58
N ALA A 271 14.77 -23.55 -13.62
CA ALA A 271 14.66 -24.10 -12.27
C ALA A 271 14.04 -25.51 -12.24
N LYS A 272 13.14 -25.81 -13.18
CA LYS A 272 12.60 -27.18 -13.37
C LYS A 272 13.63 -28.10 -14.04
N TYR A 273 14.35 -27.59 -15.04
CA TYR A 273 15.32 -28.35 -15.81
C TYR A 273 16.57 -28.72 -15.00
N LEU A 274 17.13 -27.75 -14.27
CA LEU A 274 18.35 -27.87 -13.48
C LEU A 274 18.08 -28.26 -12.01
N LYS A 275 16.91 -28.88 -11.71
CA LYS A 275 16.57 -29.34 -10.36
C LYS A 275 17.60 -30.33 -9.81
N ASN A 276 18.10 -31.22 -10.67
CA ASN A 276 19.20 -32.15 -10.40
C ASN A 276 20.29 -31.92 -11.46
N PRO A 277 21.39 -31.20 -11.17
CA PRO A 277 22.40 -30.85 -12.18
C PRO A 277 23.12 -32.08 -12.74
N ASP A 278 23.25 -33.14 -11.94
CA ASP A 278 23.99 -34.36 -12.31
C ASP A 278 23.20 -35.33 -13.21
N ARG A 279 21.87 -35.14 -13.32
CA ARG A 279 20.98 -35.97 -14.14
C ARG A 279 19.95 -35.11 -14.86
N LEU A 280 20.39 -34.51 -15.96
CA LEU A 280 19.56 -33.63 -16.78
C LEU A 280 18.46 -34.42 -17.52
N PRO A 281 17.19 -33.98 -17.48
CA PRO A 281 16.12 -34.56 -18.30
C PRO A 281 16.28 -34.17 -19.79
N PRO A 282 15.48 -34.74 -20.72
CA PRO A 282 15.39 -34.23 -22.09
C PRO A 282 14.99 -32.75 -22.09
N ARG A 283 15.49 -31.99 -23.08
CA ARG A 283 15.26 -30.54 -23.15
C ARG A 283 13.76 -30.20 -23.19
N PRO A 284 13.30 -29.19 -22.42
CA PRO A 284 11.89 -28.85 -22.33
C PRO A 284 11.43 -28.17 -23.62
N THR A 285 10.42 -28.74 -24.27
CA THR A 285 9.77 -28.10 -25.42
C THR A 285 8.54 -27.32 -24.98
N MET A 286 8.23 -26.24 -25.69
CA MET A 286 6.99 -25.49 -25.50
C MET A 286 6.32 -25.14 -26.82
N ARG A 287 5.04 -24.74 -26.74
CA ARG A 287 4.29 -24.23 -27.88
C ARG A 287 4.40 -22.70 -27.92
N ILE A 288 4.75 -22.17 -29.08
CA ILE A 288 4.83 -20.72 -29.32
C ILE A 288 3.48 -20.05 -28.96
N PRO A 289 3.48 -18.89 -28.26
CA PRO A 289 2.27 -18.14 -27.94
C PRO A 289 1.45 -17.80 -29.18
N ARG A 290 0.11 -17.83 -29.07
CA ARG A 290 -0.81 -17.64 -30.21
C ARG A 290 -0.59 -16.32 -30.98
N LYS A 291 -0.10 -15.27 -30.32
CA LYS A 291 0.22 -13.97 -30.96
C LYS A 291 1.46 -14.02 -31.87
N GLU A 292 2.44 -14.84 -31.53
CA GLU A 292 3.71 -14.92 -32.28
C GLU A 292 3.65 -15.99 -33.37
N ARG A 293 2.82 -17.03 -33.16
CA ARG A 293 2.39 -17.99 -34.20
C ARG A 293 1.58 -17.39 -35.36
N GLN A 294 1.31 -16.08 -35.34
CA GLN A 294 0.76 -15.36 -36.49
C GLN A 294 1.85 -14.77 -37.40
N LEU A 295 3.11 -14.70 -36.93
CA LEU A 295 4.27 -14.31 -37.73
C LEU A 295 5.10 -15.52 -38.16
N GLU A 296 5.27 -16.51 -37.28
CA GLU A 296 5.92 -17.78 -37.61
C GLU A 296 4.87 -18.77 -38.13
N GLN A 297 4.95 -19.10 -39.42
CA GLN A 297 3.97 -19.93 -40.12
C GLN A 297 3.95 -21.40 -39.66
N ASP A 298 4.96 -21.84 -38.89
CA ASP A 298 5.09 -23.23 -38.47
C ASP A 298 4.57 -23.46 -37.04
N GLY A 299 3.66 -24.43 -36.89
CA GLY A 299 2.90 -24.69 -35.66
C GLY A 299 3.64 -25.53 -34.61
N GLY A 300 4.96 -25.72 -34.79
CA GLY A 300 5.78 -26.69 -34.08
C GLY A 300 5.90 -26.52 -32.56
N LYS A 301 6.39 -27.59 -31.91
CA LYS A 301 6.97 -27.50 -30.57
C LYS A 301 8.44 -27.09 -30.73
N VAL A 302 8.83 -25.98 -30.13
CA VAL A 302 10.22 -25.47 -30.17
C VAL A 302 10.88 -25.69 -28.82
N ASP A 303 12.22 -25.78 -28.78
CA ASP A 303 12.99 -25.77 -27.54
C ASP A 303 12.68 -24.49 -26.75
N ALA A 304 12.23 -24.66 -25.50
CA ALA A 304 11.84 -23.54 -24.67
C ALA A 304 13.04 -22.66 -24.27
N ILE A 305 14.23 -23.23 -24.11
CA ILE A 305 15.42 -22.50 -23.67
C ILE A 305 15.93 -21.61 -24.82
N ASP A 306 16.09 -22.18 -26.01
CA ASP A 306 16.66 -21.47 -27.15
C ASP A 306 15.71 -20.35 -27.64
N TYR A 307 14.41 -20.64 -27.79
CA TYR A 307 13.41 -19.61 -28.16
C TYR A 307 13.32 -18.49 -27.12
N LEU A 308 13.29 -18.78 -25.81
CA LEU A 308 13.20 -17.73 -24.79
C LEU A 308 14.47 -16.88 -24.77
N THR A 309 15.63 -17.47 -25.04
CA THR A 309 16.93 -16.76 -25.10
C THR A 309 16.98 -15.81 -26.30
N ASP A 310 16.61 -16.28 -27.50
CA ASP A 310 16.50 -15.44 -28.69
C ASP A 310 15.43 -14.34 -28.52
N ARG A 311 14.27 -14.67 -27.93
CA ARG A 311 13.22 -13.68 -27.63
C ARG A 311 13.70 -12.58 -26.69
N ILE A 312 14.51 -12.91 -25.68
CA ILE A 312 15.17 -11.94 -24.80
C ILE A 312 16.12 -11.05 -25.62
N GLN A 313 17.00 -11.64 -26.44
CA GLN A 313 17.96 -10.89 -27.25
C GLN A 313 17.27 -9.90 -28.20
N ARG A 314 16.24 -10.35 -28.95
CA ARG A 314 15.44 -9.47 -29.81
C ARG A 314 14.77 -8.33 -29.03
N LEU A 315 14.32 -8.57 -27.80
CA LEU A 315 13.73 -7.53 -26.95
C LEU A 315 14.78 -6.53 -26.43
N GLU A 316 15.97 -7.01 -26.02
CA GLU A 316 17.08 -6.16 -25.57
C GLU A 316 17.58 -5.21 -26.68
N GLU A 317 17.72 -5.71 -27.91
CA GLU A 317 18.08 -4.92 -29.09
C GLU A 317 17.04 -3.83 -29.39
N ASN A 318 15.75 -4.21 -29.44
CA ASN A 318 14.65 -3.26 -29.64
C ASN A 318 14.61 -2.19 -28.54
N ILE A 319 14.83 -2.56 -27.28
CA ILE A 319 14.93 -1.63 -26.15
C ILE A 319 16.12 -0.66 -26.33
N ARG A 320 17.30 -1.16 -26.72
CA ARG A 320 18.50 -0.34 -26.99
C ARG A 320 18.23 0.69 -28.09
N HIS A 321 17.67 0.25 -29.22
CA HIS A 321 17.34 1.12 -30.35
C HIS A 321 16.25 2.15 -30.01
N VAL A 322 15.23 1.76 -29.21
CA VAL A 322 14.21 2.71 -28.75
C VAL A 322 14.82 3.75 -27.82
N ARG A 323 15.64 3.35 -26.82
CA ARG A 323 16.34 4.29 -25.91
C ARG A 323 17.19 5.31 -26.67
N ALA A 324 18.02 4.85 -27.60
CA ALA A 324 18.87 5.72 -28.43
C ALA A 324 18.10 6.70 -29.34
N SER A 325 16.81 6.42 -29.62
CA SER A 325 15.97 7.25 -30.50
C SER A 325 14.93 8.10 -29.76
N VAL A 326 15.02 8.24 -28.42
CA VAL A 326 14.06 9.03 -27.62
C VAL A 326 14.24 10.54 -27.77
N ASP A 327 15.47 11.03 -27.91
CA ASP A 327 15.71 12.49 -27.93
C ASP A 327 15.18 13.19 -29.17
N LYS A 328 14.98 12.42 -30.26
CA LYS A 328 14.35 12.89 -31.51
C LYS A 328 12.82 12.79 -31.48
N ARG A 329 12.18 12.59 -30.31
CA ARG A 329 10.72 12.34 -30.17
C ARG A 329 9.97 13.53 -29.62
N ASN A 330 8.70 13.62 -30.04
CA ASN A 330 7.75 14.64 -29.61
C ASN A 330 7.64 14.72 -28.08
N ALA A 331 7.63 15.95 -27.57
CA ALA A 331 7.31 16.28 -26.19
C ALA A 331 5.83 16.01 -25.86
N LEU A 332 5.60 15.52 -24.64
CA LEU A 332 4.29 15.21 -24.07
C LEU A 332 3.69 16.41 -23.34
N SER A 333 2.46 16.26 -22.88
CA SER A 333 1.67 17.29 -22.17
C SER A 333 2.05 17.46 -20.69
N PHE A 334 3.20 16.96 -20.24
CA PHE A 334 3.67 17.06 -18.86
C PHE A 334 5.18 17.34 -18.78
N GLY A 335 5.60 17.97 -17.69
CA GLY A 335 6.99 18.25 -17.37
C GLY A 335 7.19 18.46 -15.88
N PHE A 336 8.46 18.54 -15.47
CA PHE A 336 8.86 18.76 -14.08
C PHE A 336 9.73 20.00 -13.99
N VAL A 337 9.59 20.74 -12.88
CA VAL A 337 10.31 21.98 -12.64
C VAL A 337 10.84 21.96 -11.21
N SER A 338 12.15 22.11 -11.02
CA SER A 338 12.78 22.08 -9.69
C SER A 338 13.45 23.40 -9.30
N TRP A 339 13.33 23.75 -8.03
CA TRP A 339 14.06 24.85 -7.39
C TRP A 339 15.25 24.33 -6.57
N ASP A 340 16.23 25.20 -6.31
CA ASP A 340 17.34 24.86 -5.41
C ASP A 340 16.87 24.77 -3.94
N MET A 341 15.82 25.51 -3.53
CA MET A 341 15.24 25.53 -2.17
C MET A 341 13.78 25.05 -2.14
N ILE A 342 13.36 24.45 -1.02
CA ILE A 342 12.02 23.85 -0.82
C ILE A 342 10.95 24.95 -0.67
N GLU A 343 11.33 26.04 -0.01
CA GLU A 343 10.49 27.18 0.32
C GLU A 343 9.90 27.81 -0.94
N HIS A 344 10.71 28.02 -1.97
CA HIS A 344 10.30 28.57 -3.27
C HIS A 344 9.33 27.63 -4.00
N ALA A 345 9.66 26.34 -4.11
CA ALA A 345 8.77 25.36 -4.75
C ALA A 345 7.39 25.29 -4.07
N HIS A 346 7.35 25.31 -2.73
CA HIS A 346 6.08 25.31 -2.00
C HIS A 346 5.31 26.64 -2.12
N ALA A 347 5.98 27.79 -2.16
CA ALA A 347 5.34 29.09 -2.39
C ALA A 347 4.71 29.17 -3.79
N VAL A 348 5.43 28.77 -4.84
CA VAL A 348 4.92 28.68 -6.22
C VAL A 348 3.74 27.71 -6.31
N ALA A 349 3.81 26.55 -5.65
CA ALA A 349 2.69 25.61 -5.60
C ALA A 349 1.46 26.13 -4.84
N TYR A 350 1.64 27.10 -3.93
CA TYR A 350 0.56 27.75 -3.20
C TYR A 350 -0.15 28.81 -4.06
N THR A 351 0.61 29.65 -4.79
CA THR A 351 0.05 30.63 -5.74
C THR A 351 -0.64 29.94 -6.92
N ALA A 352 -0.01 28.90 -7.48
CA ALA A 352 -0.54 28.10 -8.59
C ALA A 352 -1.81 27.26 -8.25
N ARG A 353 -2.18 27.16 -6.96
CA ARG A 353 -3.42 26.48 -6.56
C ARG A 353 -4.68 27.20 -7.09
N LYS A 354 -4.62 28.53 -7.27
CA LYS A 354 -5.74 29.35 -7.76
C LYS A 354 -5.54 29.84 -9.21
N LYS A 355 -4.30 29.95 -9.68
CA LYS A 355 -3.96 30.39 -11.04
C LYS A 355 -3.63 29.19 -11.94
N HIS A 356 -4.30 29.09 -13.09
CA HIS A 356 -4.07 28.04 -14.10
C HIS A 356 -3.56 28.67 -15.41
N PRO A 357 -2.27 29.04 -15.51
CA PRO A 357 -1.73 29.72 -16.69
C PRO A 357 -1.90 28.84 -17.92
N GLN A 358 -2.49 29.41 -18.98
CA GLN A 358 -2.82 28.71 -20.24
C GLN A 358 -3.56 27.37 -20.04
N GLY A 359 -4.36 27.24 -18.97
CA GLY A 359 -5.09 26.01 -18.67
C GLY A 359 -4.24 24.87 -18.13
N THR A 360 -2.96 25.08 -17.79
CA THR A 360 -2.09 24.06 -17.18
C THR A 360 -2.43 23.79 -15.71
N THR A 361 -1.90 22.69 -15.16
CA THR A 361 -2.04 22.35 -13.73
C THR A 361 -0.67 22.13 -13.12
N ILE A 362 -0.24 23.03 -12.23
CA ILE A 362 1.01 22.96 -11.48
C ILE A 362 0.71 22.43 -10.07
N GLN A 363 1.41 21.38 -9.63
CA GLN A 363 1.27 20.80 -8.28
C GLN A 363 2.65 20.33 -7.78
N LEU A 364 2.81 20.18 -6.46
CA LEU A 364 3.98 19.53 -5.86
C LEU A 364 4.17 18.13 -6.45
N ALA A 365 5.39 17.80 -6.88
CA ALA A 365 5.70 16.49 -7.43
C ALA A 365 5.65 15.43 -6.32
N PRO A 366 5.02 14.27 -6.55
CA PRO A 366 5.21 13.11 -5.70
C PRO A 366 6.59 12.49 -5.96
N ARG A 367 6.98 11.49 -5.16
CA ARG A 367 8.17 10.68 -5.46
C ARG A 367 8.06 10.04 -6.86
N PRO A 368 9.14 9.93 -7.66
CA PRO A 368 9.09 9.33 -8.99
C PRO A 368 8.50 7.92 -9.02
N SER A 369 8.71 7.12 -7.97
CA SER A 369 8.14 5.77 -7.81
C SER A 369 6.63 5.75 -7.55
N ASP A 370 6.01 6.88 -7.18
CA ASP A 370 4.55 7.03 -7.02
C ASP A 370 3.84 7.46 -8.30
N LEU A 371 4.56 7.93 -9.32
CA LEU A 371 3.97 8.32 -10.59
C LEU A 371 3.46 7.09 -11.39
N ILE A 372 2.33 7.28 -12.08
CA ILE A 372 1.81 6.36 -13.08
C ILE A 372 2.04 6.98 -14.46
N TRP A 373 3.20 6.67 -15.04
CA TRP A 373 3.71 7.31 -16.25
C TRP A 373 2.78 7.19 -17.47
N GLU A 374 2.07 6.06 -17.60
CA GLU A 374 1.06 5.82 -18.63
C GLU A 374 -0.13 6.80 -18.57
N ASN A 375 -0.43 7.35 -17.39
CA ASN A 375 -1.55 8.26 -17.17
C ASN A 375 -1.17 9.75 -17.23
N LEU A 376 0.13 10.09 -17.18
CA LEU A 376 0.62 11.47 -17.29
C LEU A 376 0.25 12.19 -18.61
N PRO A 377 0.32 11.56 -19.81
CA PRO A 377 -0.01 12.26 -21.06
C PRO A 377 -1.53 12.48 -21.29
N LEU A 378 -2.40 11.92 -20.45
CA LEU A 378 -3.86 12.02 -20.61
C LEU A 378 -4.37 13.45 -20.40
N SER A 379 -5.10 14.00 -21.37
CA SER A 379 -5.73 15.32 -21.28
C SER A 379 -6.73 15.44 -20.11
N LYS A 380 -6.97 16.67 -19.61
CA LYS A 380 -7.99 16.95 -18.59
C LYS A 380 -9.34 16.33 -18.90
N GLN A 381 -9.82 16.48 -20.14
CA GLN A 381 -11.10 15.96 -20.59
C GLN A 381 -11.11 14.42 -20.58
N GLY A 382 -10.06 13.77 -21.12
CA GLY A 382 -9.93 12.31 -21.08
C GLY A 382 -9.87 11.74 -19.66
N ARG A 383 -9.16 12.41 -18.74
CA ARG A 383 -9.15 12.04 -17.31
C ARG A 383 -10.51 12.24 -16.64
N ARG A 384 -11.23 13.32 -16.95
CA ARG A 384 -12.60 13.55 -16.42
C ARG A 384 -13.59 12.50 -16.92
N TRP A 385 -13.55 12.17 -18.21
CA TRP A 385 -14.38 11.13 -18.83
C TRP A 385 -14.10 9.75 -18.24
N LYS A 386 -12.83 9.33 -18.15
CA LYS A 386 -12.45 8.04 -17.53
C LYS A 386 -12.94 7.92 -16.08
N ARG A 387 -12.85 8.99 -15.27
CA ARG A 387 -13.40 8.99 -13.91
C ARG A 387 -14.91 8.88 -13.88
N PHE A 388 -15.62 9.60 -14.75
CA PHE A 388 -17.08 9.53 -14.85
C PHE A 388 -17.55 8.12 -15.25
N VAL A 389 -16.94 7.53 -16.27
CA VAL A 389 -17.17 6.14 -16.69
C VAL A 389 -16.85 5.15 -15.57
N ASN A 390 -15.77 5.35 -14.80
CA ASN A 390 -15.46 4.51 -13.64
C ASN A 390 -16.55 4.62 -12.55
N VAL A 391 -17.06 5.82 -12.26
CA VAL A 391 -18.16 6.00 -11.31
C VAL A 391 -19.42 5.28 -11.80
N ILE A 392 -19.75 5.37 -13.09
CA ILE A 392 -20.88 4.61 -13.68
C ILE A 392 -20.69 3.10 -13.50
N TRP A 393 -19.52 2.56 -13.87
CA TRP A 393 -19.25 1.11 -13.71
C TRP A 393 -19.31 0.67 -12.25
N VAL A 394 -18.81 1.49 -11.31
CA VAL A 394 -18.95 1.22 -9.87
C VAL A 394 -20.41 1.27 -9.45
N SER A 395 -21.22 2.22 -9.92
CA SER A 395 -22.65 2.30 -9.61
C SER A 395 -23.42 1.08 -10.16
N ILE A 396 -23.16 0.68 -11.41
CA ILE A 396 -23.74 -0.54 -12.01
C ILE A 396 -23.34 -1.77 -11.17
N LEU A 397 -22.07 -1.88 -10.79
CA LEU A 397 -21.59 -2.96 -9.93
C LEU A 397 -22.25 -2.93 -8.54
N THR A 398 -22.47 -1.76 -7.93
CA THR A 398 -23.19 -1.68 -6.64
C THR A 398 -24.60 -2.24 -6.74
N VAL A 399 -25.37 -1.83 -7.76
CA VAL A 399 -26.76 -2.28 -7.94
C VAL A 399 -26.81 -3.76 -8.31
N LEU A 400 -25.97 -4.23 -9.23
CA LEU A 400 -25.91 -5.63 -9.64
C LEU A 400 -25.55 -6.56 -8.46
N TRP A 401 -24.73 -6.10 -7.51
CA TRP A 401 -24.33 -6.89 -6.34
C TRP A 401 -25.43 -7.05 -5.28
N ILE A 402 -26.53 -6.30 -5.36
CA ILE A 402 -27.70 -6.50 -4.49
C ILE A 402 -28.27 -7.91 -4.68
N ALA A 403 -28.37 -8.37 -5.94
CA ALA A 403 -28.94 -9.68 -6.24
C ALA A 403 -28.10 -10.85 -5.67
N PRO A 404 -26.78 -10.97 -5.89
CA PRO A 404 -25.94 -11.96 -5.21
C PRO A 404 -26.06 -11.92 -3.68
N ASN A 405 -26.06 -10.73 -3.06
CA ASN A 405 -26.21 -10.62 -1.60
C ASN A 405 -27.57 -11.16 -1.12
N ALA A 406 -28.66 -10.85 -1.83
CA ALA A 406 -29.99 -11.39 -1.53
C ALA A 406 -30.05 -12.92 -1.74
N LEU A 407 -29.54 -13.42 -2.87
CA LEU A 407 -29.52 -14.85 -3.18
C LEU A 407 -28.73 -15.65 -2.13
N ILE A 408 -27.60 -15.12 -1.64
CA ILE A 408 -26.84 -15.70 -0.53
C ILE A 408 -27.68 -15.73 0.75
N ALA A 409 -28.35 -14.62 1.08
CA ALA A 409 -29.20 -14.53 2.28
C ALA A 409 -30.44 -15.44 2.24
N ILE A 410 -30.94 -15.84 1.06
CA ILE A 410 -32.17 -16.62 0.90
C ILE A 410 -31.88 -18.13 0.73
N PHE A 411 -30.93 -18.49 -0.15
CA PHE A 411 -30.69 -19.87 -0.57
C PHE A 411 -29.50 -20.53 0.12
N LEU A 412 -28.46 -19.77 0.47
CA LEU A 412 -27.26 -20.30 1.13
C LEU A 412 -27.38 -20.24 2.66
N SER A 413 -28.26 -19.39 3.22
CA SER A 413 -28.59 -19.40 4.65
C SER A 413 -29.34 -20.67 5.05
N ASN A 414 -30.27 -21.14 4.20
CA ASN A 414 -31.03 -22.36 4.39
C ASN A 414 -31.26 -23.13 3.09
N LEU A 415 -30.58 -24.27 2.92
CA LEU A 415 -30.68 -25.09 1.71
C LEU A 415 -32.07 -25.72 1.52
N SER A 416 -32.89 -25.86 2.58
CA SER A 416 -34.27 -26.35 2.42
C SER A 416 -35.15 -25.38 1.60
N ASN A 417 -34.84 -24.08 1.61
CA ASN A 417 -35.52 -23.09 0.78
C ASN A 417 -35.29 -23.34 -0.72
N LEU A 418 -34.13 -23.93 -1.07
CA LEU A 418 -33.75 -24.27 -2.43
C LEU A 418 -34.58 -25.46 -2.97
N GLY A 419 -34.97 -26.39 -2.09
CA GLY A 419 -35.85 -27.51 -2.42
C GLY A 419 -37.30 -27.12 -2.72
N LEU A 420 -37.78 -25.98 -2.20
CA LEU A 420 -39.09 -25.42 -2.55
C LEU A 420 -39.14 -24.87 -3.98
N VAL A 421 -37.99 -24.44 -4.51
CA VAL A 421 -37.85 -23.93 -5.88
C VAL A 421 -37.43 -25.04 -6.85
N TRP A 422 -36.72 -26.07 -6.37
CA TRP A 422 -36.24 -27.20 -7.17
C TRP A 422 -36.71 -28.55 -6.61
N PRO A 423 -37.81 -29.13 -7.13
CA PRO A 423 -38.39 -30.38 -6.59
C PRO A 423 -37.45 -31.59 -6.59
N ALA A 424 -36.57 -31.71 -7.59
CA ALA A 424 -35.57 -32.78 -7.65
C ALA A 424 -34.43 -32.61 -6.63
N PHE A 425 -34.20 -31.39 -6.15
CA PHE A 425 -33.29 -31.15 -5.02
C PHE A 425 -33.95 -31.56 -3.69
N GLN A 426 -35.27 -31.33 -3.54
CA GLN A 426 -36.03 -31.73 -2.35
C GLN A 426 -36.04 -33.25 -2.14
N THR A 427 -36.16 -34.06 -3.21
CA THR A 427 -36.04 -35.53 -3.09
C THR A 427 -34.64 -35.97 -2.69
N SER A 428 -33.57 -35.30 -3.15
CA SER A 428 -32.19 -35.57 -2.71
C SER A 428 -31.93 -35.16 -1.25
N LEU A 429 -32.49 -34.02 -0.83
CA LEU A 429 -32.38 -33.48 0.53
C LEU A 429 -33.10 -34.38 1.54
N ASN A 430 -34.32 -34.82 1.22
CA ASN A 430 -35.08 -35.78 2.03
C ASN A 430 -34.39 -37.15 2.11
N GLY A 431 -33.69 -37.59 1.05
CA GLY A 431 -32.95 -38.84 1.03
C GLY A 431 -31.64 -38.82 1.85
N SER A 432 -31.05 -37.65 2.12
CA SER A 432 -29.74 -37.56 2.78
C SER A 432 -29.54 -36.27 3.61
N PRO A 433 -30.39 -36.01 4.63
CA PRO A 433 -30.42 -34.73 5.34
C PRO A 433 -29.09 -34.37 6.03
N TYR A 434 -28.38 -35.36 6.58
CA TYR A 434 -27.08 -35.14 7.24
C TYR A 434 -25.97 -34.67 6.28
N VAL A 435 -25.96 -35.20 5.05
CA VAL A 435 -24.96 -34.81 4.03
C VAL A 435 -25.22 -33.39 3.56
N TRP A 436 -26.48 -33.05 3.26
CA TRP A 436 -26.85 -31.71 2.83
C TRP A 436 -26.71 -30.66 3.96
N ALA A 437 -26.93 -31.02 5.22
CA ALA A 437 -26.63 -30.16 6.37
C ALA A 437 -25.11 -29.91 6.54
N ALA A 438 -24.27 -30.93 6.34
CA ALA A 438 -22.82 -30.77 6.36
C ALA A 438 -22.31 -29.91 5.19
N VAL A 439 -22.87 -30.12 3.99
CA VAL A 439 -22.60 -29.28 2.81
C VAL A 439 -23.06 -27.85 3.06
N GLN A 440 -24.23 -27.62 3.64
CA GLN A 440 -24.70 -26.28 4.02
C GLN A 440 -23.72 -25.59 4.97
N GLY A 441 -23.25 -26.29 6.01
CA GLY A 441 -22.31 -25.74 6.99
C GLY A 441 -20.94 -25.34 6.42
N ILE A 442 -20.49 -25.96 5.31
CA ILE A 442 -19.17 -25.71 4.71
C ILE A 442 -19.29 -24.84 3.44
N LEU A 443 -20.18 -25.20 2.53
CA LEU A 443 -20.33 -24.57 1.21
C LEU A 443 -20.90 -23.16 1.33
N SER A 444 -21.84 -22.90 2.24
CA SER A 444 -22.44 -21.57 2.39
C SER A 444 -21.41 -20.51 2.84
N PRO A 445 -20.63 -20.73 3.92
CA PRO A 445 -19.51 -19.85 4.26
C PRO A 445 -18.44 -19.77 3.16
N ALA A 446 -18.10 -20.89 2.50
CA ALA A 446 -17.06 -20.93 1.48
C ALA A 446 -17.42 -20.10 0.23
N VAL A 447 -18.64 -20.28 -0.31
CA VAL A 447 -19.16 -19.50 -1.45
C VAL A 447 -19.25 -18.02 -1.07
N THR A 448 -19.82 -17.71 0.10
CA THR A 448 -19.92 -16.33 0.59
C THR A 448 -18.54 -15.67 0.71
N SER A 449 -17.55 -16.38 1.27
CA SER A 449 -16.16 -15.92 1.38
C SER A 449 -15.52 -15.67 0.01
N LEU A 450 -15.73 -16.57 -0.95
CA LEU A 450 -15.22 -16.43 -2.32
C LEU A 450 -15.77 -15.17 -3.01
N PHE A 451 -17.08 -14.91 -2.92
CA PHE A 451 -17.69 -13.70 -3.48
C PHE A 451 -17.09 -12.42 -2.86
N TYR A 452 -16.94 -12.36 -1.53
CA TYR A 452 -16.33 -11.19 -0.88
C TYR A 452 -14.82 -11.05 -1.13
N MET A 453 -14.09 -12.14 -1.39
CA MET A 453 -12.67 -12.10 -1.78
C MET A 453 -12.46 -11.53 -3.20
N ILE A 454 -13.36 -11.84 -4.13
CA ILE A 454 -13.30 -11.36 -5.51
C ILE A 454 -13.55 -9.83 -5.59
N LEU A 455 -14.41 -9.30 -4.72
CA LEU A 455 -14.88 -7.92 -4.78
C LEU A 455 -13.76 -6.85 -4.74
N PRO A 456 -12.78 -6.84 -3.80
CA PRO A 456 -11.66 -5.90 -3.83
C PRO A 456 -10.80 -5.99 -5.10
N ILE A 457 -10.71 -7.18 -5.70
CA ILE A 457 -9.93 -7.41 -6.94
C ILE A 457 -10.61 -6.69 -8.11
N ILE A 458 -11.94 -6.78 -8.22
CA ILE A 458 -12.73 -6.05 -9.23
C ILE A 458 -12.55 -4.52 -9.04
N PHE A 459 -12.70 -4.01 -7.82
CA PHE A 459 -12.54 -2.58 -7.55
C PHE A 459 -11.13 -2.06 -7.85
N ARG A 460 -10.08 -2.84 -7.57
CA ARG A 460 -8.70 -2.50 -7.93
C ARG A 460 -8.51 -2.47 -9.44
N ARG A 461 -9.10 -3.42 -10.18
CA ARG A 461 -9.06 -3.47 -11.66
C ARG A 461 -9.77 -2.27 -12.30
N LEU A 462 -10.97 -1.92 -11.83
CA LEU A 462 -11.71 -0.74 -12.30
C LEU A 462 -10.92 0.55 -12.01
N SER A 463 -10.42 0.72 -10.79
CA SER A 463 -9.68 1.93 -10.39
C SER A 463 -8.35 2.13 -11.13
N ILE A 464 -7.74 1.09 -11.69
CA ILE A 464 -6.57 1.22 -12.59
C ILE A 464 -6.96 1.93 -13.89
N GLN A 465 -8.18 1.73 -14.38
CA GLN A 465 -8.68 2.34 -15.62
C GLN A 465 -9.09 3.82 -15.46
N ALA A 466 -9.29 4.30 -14.22
CA ALA A 466 -9.78 5.64 -13.90
C ALA A 466 -8.83 6.80 -14.29
N GLY A 467 -7.59 6.52 -14.71
CA GLY A 467 -6.64 7.54 -15.19
C GLY A 467 -6.02 8.41 -14.10
N ASP A 468 -5.84 7.87 -12.90
CA ASP A 468 -5.17 8.57 -11.80
C ASP A 468 -3.66 8.71 -12.03
N VAL A 469 -3.11 9.88 -11.67
CA VAL A 469 -1.72 10.27 -11.98
C VAL A 469 -0.70 9.62 -11.04
N THR A 470 -1.10 9.35 -9.79
CA THR A 470 -0.22 8.75 -8.77
C THR A 470 -0.85 7.52 -8.16
N LYS A 471 -0.03 6.56 -7.74
CA LYS A 471 -0.49 5.32 -7.09
C LYS A 471 -1.15 5.66 -5.75
N THR A 472 -0.61 6.59 -4.95
CA THR A 472 -1.28 7.11 -3.73
C THR A 472 -2.63 7.80 -3.99
N SER A 473 -2.83 8.45 -5.14
CA SER A 473 -4.14 8.98 -5.54
C SER A 473 -5.11 7.85 -5.86
N ARG A 474 -4.66 6.85 -6.63
CA ARG A 474 -5.45 5.66 -6.97
C ARG A 474 -5.89 4.90 -5.72
N GLU A 475 -5.00 4.64 -4.75
CA GLU A 475 -5.36 3.95 -3.51
C GLU A 475 -6.40 4.74 -2.67
N ARG A 476 -6.32 6.07 -2.64
CA ARG A 476 -7.37 6.91 -2.02
C ARG A 476 -8.70 6.83 -2.79
N HIS A 477 -8.66 6.67 -4.11
CA HIS A 477 -9.86 6.52 -4.92
C HIS A 477 -10.50 5.13 -4.78
N VAL A 478 -9.69 4.07 -4.70
CA VAL A 478 -10.10 2.70 -4.35
C VAL A 478 -10.79 2.69 -3.00
N LEU A 479 -10.18 3.29 -1.96
CA LEU A 479 -10.77 3.45 -0.63
C LEU A 479 -12.15 4.11 -0.68
N ASN A 480 -12.32 5.17 -1.48
CA ASN A 480 -13.60 5.88 -1.59
C ASN A 480 -14.69 4.98 -2.20
N HIS A 481 -14.41 4.29 -3.31
CA HIS A 481 -15.39 3.42 -3.96
C HIS A 481 -15.71 2.18 -3.12
N LEU A 482 -14.71 1.57 -2.48
CA LEU A 482 -14.92 0.46 -1.54
C LEU A 482 -15.80 0.89 -0.36
N TYR A 483 -15.54 2.05 0.25
CA TYR A 483 -16.34 2.55 1.37
C TYR A 483 -17.79 2.81 0.96
N SER A 484 -18.01 3.50 -0.17
CA SER A 484 -19.36 3.72 -0.69
C SER A 484 -20.09 2.41 -0.99
N PHE A 485 -19.42 1.43 -1.59
CA PHE A 485 -20.01 0.10 -1.84
C PHE A 485 -20.37 -0.61 -0.54
N PHE A 486 -19.45 -0.68 0.43
CA PHE A 486 -19.68 -1.42 1.68
C PHE A 486 -20.78 -0.78 2.50
N VAL A 487 -20.81 0.55 2.61
CA VAL A 487 -21.90 1.26 3.31
C VAL A 487 -23.23 1.10 2.57
N PHE A 488 -23.26 1.23 1.24
CA PHE A 488 -24.51 1.09 0.50
C PHE A 488 -25.05 -0.35 0.51
N ASN A 489 -24.27 -1.33 0.09
CA ASN A 489 -24.76 -2.71 -0.05
C ASN A 489 -24.80 -3.46 1.29
N ASN A 490 -23.73 -3.41 2.08
CA ASN A 490 -23.63 -4.25 3.26
C ASN A 490 -24.26 -3.60 4.50
N LEU A 491 -24.37 -2.26 4.58
CA LEU A 491 -25.07 -1.60 5.69
C LEU A 491 -26.50 -1.19 5.30
N ILE A 492 -26.69 -0.34 4.29
CA ILE A 492 -28.03 0.19 3.94
C ILE A 492 -28.92 -0.90 3.34
N VAL A 493 -28.55 -1.47 2.18
CA VAL A 493 -29.40 -2.45 1.48
C VAL A 493 -29.65 -3.67 2.37
N PHE A 494 -28.61 -4.27 2.96
CA PHE A 494 -28.77 -5.43 3.84
C PHE A 494 -29.68 -5.16 5.05
N SER A 495 -29.49 -4.04 5.77
CA SER A 495 -30.30 -3.76 6.98
C SER A 495 -31.73 -3.34 6.65
N LEU A 496 -31.96 -2.78 5.46
CA LEU A 496 -33.29 -2.42 4.96
C LEU A 496 -33.94 -3.51 4.10
N PHE A 497 -33.26 -4.63 3.82
CA PHE A 497 -33.75 -5.64 2.87
C PHE A 497 -35.09 -6.24 3.32
N SER A 498 -35.22 -6.63 4.59
CA SER A 498 -36.48 -7.14 5.15
C SER A 498 -37.58 -6.07 5.17
N ALA A 499 -37.29 -4.81 5.49
CA ALA A 499 -38.27 -3.70 5.42
C ALA A 499 -38.72 -3.41 3.98
N ALA A 500 -37.78 -3.35 3.04
CA ALA A 500 -38.07 -3.13 1.62
C ALA A 500 -38.84 -4.30 1.02
N TRP A 501 -38.53 -5.54 1.42
CA TRP A 501 -39.24 -6.71 0.94
C TRP A 501 -40.63 -6.87 1.57
N THR A 502 -40.79 -6.67 2.87
CA THR A 502 -42.13 -6.64 3.50
C THR A 502 -43.00 -5.52 2.93
N PHE A 503 -42.41 -4.39 2.52
CA PHE A 503 -43.11 -3.35 1.77
C PHE A 503 -43.49 -3.82 0.35
N VAL A 504 -42.57 -4.38 -0.44
CA VAL A 504 -42.84 -4.89 -1.79
C VAL A 504 -43.89 -6.01 -1.77
N ALA A 505 -43.79 -6.94 -0.83
CA ALA A 505 -44.77 -8.02 -0.65
C ALA A 505 -46.14 -7.48 -0.24
N ALA A 506 -46.22 -6.50 0.69
CA ALA A 506 -47.49 -5.86 1.03
C ALA A 506 -48.11 -5.12 -0.17
N VAL A 507 -47.30 -4.53 -1.06
CA VAL A 507 -47.78 -3.89 -2.30
C VAL A 507 -48.23 -4.94 -3.33
N ILE A 508 -47.58 -6.10 -3.41
CA ILE A 508 -48.01 -7.23 -4.26
C ILE A 508 -49.33 -7.82 -3.72
N ASP A 509 -49.42 -8.06 -2.42
CA ASP A 509 -50.63 -8.57 -1.77
C ASP A 509 -51.80 -7.59 -1.93
N ALA A 510 -51.60 -6.27 -1.72
CA ALA A 510 -52.64 -5.27 -1.97
C ALA A 510 -53.09 -5.23 -3.44
N LYS A 511 -52.14 -5.37 -4.38
CA LYS A 511 -52.46 -5.46 -5.82
C LYS A 511 -53.25 -6.74 -6.16
N ASN A 512 -53.01 -7.84 -5.47
CA ASN A 512 -53.75 -9.09 -5.67
C ASN A 512 -55.19 -9.03 -5.12
N HIS A 513 -55.54 -8.00 -4.33
CA HIS A 513 -56.87 -7.78 -3.75
C HIS A 513 -57.58 -6.53 -4.35
N ASP A 514 -57.12 -6.01 -5.50
CA ASP A 514 -57.68 -4.85 -6.22
C ASP A 514 -57.77 -3.53 -5.40
N GLU A 515 -56.97 -3.37 -4.34
CA GLU A 515 -56.90 -2.12 -3.58
C GLU A 515 -55.94 -1.09 -4.20
N ASN A 516 -56.25 0.21 -4.00
CA ASN A 516 -55.42 1.31 -4.48
C ASN A 516 -54.03 1.28 -3.82
N ALA A 517 -53.03 0.80 -4.56
CA ALA A 517 -51.64 0.68 -4.09
C ALA A 517 -51.07 1.98 -3.48
N TRP A 518 -51.57 3.17 -3.86
CA TRP A 518 -51.15 4.44 -3.30
C TRP A 518 -51.66 4.70 -1.87
N GLN A 519 -52.86 4.22 -1.51
CA GLN A 519 -53.40 4.34 -0.15
C GLN A 519 -52.66 3.40 0.81
N ALA A 520 -52.40 2.16 0.39
CA ALA A 520 -51.54 1.21 1.12
C ALA A 520 -50.10 1.74 1.36
N ILE A 521 -49.60 2.65 0.51
CA ILE A 521 -48.30 3.32 0.69
C ILE A 521 -48.37 4.43 1.76
N GLN A 522 -49.49 5.14 1.88
CA GLN A 522 -49.69 6.15 2.94
C GLN A 522 -49.96 5.51 4.31
N ASP A 523 -50.81 4.48 4.35
CA ASP A 523 -51.19 3.80 5.60
C ASP A 523 -50.15 2.77 6.08
N GLY A 524 -49.27 2.31 5.19
CA GLY A 524 -48.37 1.18 5.43
C GLY A 524 -47.21 1.40 6.42
N GLU A 525 -47.25 2.44 7.26
CA GLU A 525 -46.27 2.83 8.29
C GLU A 525 -44.80 2.58 7.89
N PHE A 526 -44.38 3.05 6.72
CA PHE A 526 -43.04 2.77 6.17
C PHE A 526 -41.89 3.02 7.18
N TYR A 527 -41.97 4.14 7.92
CA TYR A 527 -41.00 4.49 8.96
C TYR A 527 -40.96 3.46 10.12
N GLY A 528 -42.12 2.92 10.52
CA GLY A 528 -42.24 1.90 11.56
C GLY A 528 -41.65 0.56 11.11
N LYS A 529 -41.95 0.14 9.87
CA LYS A 529 -41.38 -1.07 9.24
C LYS A 529 -39.86 -0.98 9.06
N VAL A 530 -39.34 0.21 8.71
CA VAL A 530 -37.89 0.44 8.66
C VAL A 530 -37.26 0.38 10.06
N MET A 531 -37.86 1.03 11.06
CA MET A 531 -37.34 0.99 12.44
C MET A 531 -37.33 -0.44 13.00
N SER A 532 -38.39 -1.22 12.79
CA SER A 532 -38.48 -2.59 13.28
C SER A 532 -37.42 -3.49 12.61
N ALA A 533 -37.21 -3.37 11.30
CA ALA A 533 -36.15 -4.09 10.60
C ALA A 533 -34.74 -3.69 11.10
N LEU A 534 -34.47 -2.40 11.33
CA LEU A 534 -33.19 -1.96 11.91
C LEU A 534 -32.96 -2.52 13.32
N CYS A 535 -34.01 -2.57 14.16
CA CYS A 535 -33.93 -3.21 15.48
C CYS A 535 -33.69 -4.72 15.37
N GLN A 536 -34.39 -5.41 14.47
CA GLN A 536 -34.18 -6.85 14.21
C GLN A 536 -32.77 -7.15 13.69
N VAL A 537 -32.20 -6.33 12.81
CA VAL A 537 -30.85 -6.56 12.26
C VAL A 537 -29.73 -6.18 13.25
N SER A 538 -30.02 -5.43 14.32
CA SER A 538 -29.02 -4.97 15.29
C SER A 538 -28.18 -6.10 15.95
N PRO A 539 -28.75 -7.24 16.41
CA PRO A 539 -27.97 -8.34 16.99
C PRO A 539 -27.06 -9.07 15.98
N PHE A 540 -27.41 -9.05 14.68
CA PHE A 540 -26.53 -9.55 13.63
C PHE A 540 -25.24 -8.74 13.58
N TRP A 541 -25.34 -7.39 13.62
CA TRP A 541 -24.14 -6.54 13.61
C TRP A 541 -23.25 -6.70 14.83
N VAL A 542 -23.83 -6.92 16.01
CA VAL A 542 -23.06 -7.26 17.23
C VAL A 542 -22.28 -8.55 17.03
N THR A 543 -22.94 -9.62 16.57
CA THR A 543 -22.31 -10.93 16.32
C THR A 543 -21.25 -10.84 15.20
N TYR A 544 -21.52 -10.09 14.14
CA TYR A 544 -20.62 -9.89 13.01
C TYR A 544 -19.33 -9.15 13.39
N LEU A 545 -19.46 -8.03 14.14
CA LEU A 545 -18.31 -7.28 14.65
C LEU A 545 -17.49 -8.13 15.64
N LEU A 546 -18.17 -8.97 16.42
CA LEU A 546 -17.52 -9.86 17.36
C LEU A 546 -16.71 -10.96 16.67
N GLN A 547 -17.27 -11.62 15.65
CA GLN A 547 -16.56 -12.60 14.82
C GLN A 547 -15.36 -11.97 14.10
N ARG A 548 -15.40 -10.67 13.80
CA ARG A 548 -14.27 -9.95 13.17
C ARG A 548 -13.03 -9.86 14.06
N ASN A 549 -13.17 -9.94 15.39
CA ASN A 549 -12.03 -10.04 16.33
C ASN A 549 -11.16 -11.29 16.07
N LEU A 550 -11.79 -12.41 15.69
CA LEU A 550 -11.06 -13.62 15.32
C LEU A 550 -10.26 -13.39 14.03
N GLY A 551 -10.85 -12.70 13.05
CA GLY A 551 -10.17 -12.32 11.81
C GLY A 551 -8.93 -11.45 12.04
N ALA A 552 -8.97 -10.50 12.98
CA ALA A 552 -7.81 -9.71 13.39
C ALA A 552 -6.66 -10.57 13.94
N THR A 553 -6.99 -11.62 14.69
CA THR A 553 -6.01 -12.60 15.19
C THR A 553 -5.46 -13.47 14.06
N VAL A 554 -6.29 -13.93 13.12
CA VAL A 554 -5.83 -14.69 11.93
C VAL A 554 -4.83 -13.87 11.09
N ASP A 555 -5.08 -12.57 10.93
CA ASP A 555 -4.16 -11.62 10.29
C ASP A 555 -2.80 -11.52 11.00
N LEU A 556 -2.74 -11.71 12.33
CA LEU A 556 -1.49 -11.74 13.10
C LEU A 556 -0.69 -13.02 12.87
N VAL A 557 -1.37 -14.17 12.77
CA VAL A 557 -0.72 -15.47 12.54
C VAL A 557 -0.27 -15.64 11.08
N GLN A 558 -0.89 -14.93 10.13
CA GLN A 558 -0.53 -15.00 8.71
C GLN A 558 -0.45 -16.44 8.14
N LEU A 559 -1.34 -17.32 8.62
CA LEU A 559 -1.33 -18.77 8.35
C LEU A 559 -1.22 -19.08 6.86
N VAL A 560 -1.96 -18.35 6.01
CA VAL A 560 -1.99 -18.55 4.56
C VAL A 560 -0.61 -18.35 3.92
N SER A 561 0.13 -17.29 4.28
CA SER A 561 1.46 -17.06 3.73
C SER A 561 2.51 -18.03 4.28
N LEU A 562 2.40 -18.43 5.56
CA LEU A 562 3.31 -19.43 6.14
C LEU A 562 3.12 -20.79 5.45
N PHE A 563 1.86 -21.22 5.32
CA PHE A 563 1.50 -22.46 4.62
C PHE A 563 1.92 -22.43 3.15
N TRP A 564 1.66 -21.33 2.43
CA TRP A 564 2.04 -21.20 1.02
C TRP A 564 3.55 -21.25 0.81
N VAL A 565 4.34 -20.57 1.65
CA VAL A 565 5.81 -20.60 1.56
C VAL A 565 6.36 -21.99 1.90
N TRP A 566 5.81 -22.68 2.91
CA TRP A 566 6.17 -24.06 3.23
C TRP A 566 5.82 -25.02 2.08
N PHE A 567 4.57 -25.00 1.63
CA PHE A 567 4.08 -25.85 0.54
C PHE A 567 4.88 -25.64 -0.75
N SER A 568 5.13 -24.38 -1.12
CA SER A 568 5.86 -24.05 -2.35
C SER A 568 7.34 -24.45 -2.28
N LYS A 569 7.99 -24.34 -1.11
CA LYS A 569 9.38 -24.81 -0.91
C LYS A 569 9.51 -26.34 -0.90
N THR A 570 8.47 -27.05 -0.45
CA THR A 570 8.48 -28.52 -0.36
C THR A 570 8.10 -29.19 -1.69
N PHE A 571 7.07 -28.69 -2.38
CA PHE A 571 6.48 -29.37 -3.55
C PHE A 571 6.82 -28.73 -4.90
N LEU A 572 7.14 -27.43 -4.97
CA LEU A 572 7.57 -26.78 -6.21
C LEU A 572 9.10 -26.66 -6.28
N ALA A 573 9.62 -26.40 -7.48
CA ALA A 573 11.00 -26.00 -7.70
C ALA A 573 11.02 -24.46 -7.89
N PRO A 574 11.13 -23.66 -6.81
CA PRO A 574 11.14 -22.21 -6.92
C PRO A 574 12.36 -21.70 -7.68
N THR A 575 12.23 -20.59 -8.38
CA THR A 575 13.40 -19.89 -8.94
C THR A 575 14.18 -19.18 -7.83
N PRO A 576 15.49 -18.92 -7.98
CA PRO A 576 16.26 -18.13 -7.00
C PRO A 576 15.61 -16.78 -6.72
N ARG A 577 15.12 -16.10 -7.78
CA ARG A 577 14.38 -14.84 -7.68
C ARG A 577 13.11 -14.98 -6.83
N GLN A 578 12.27 -15.99 -7.07
CA GLN A 578 11.07 -16.23 -6.28
C GLN A 578 11.39 -16.54 -4.81
N ALA A 579 12.46 -17.28 -4.55
CA ALA A 579 12.92 -17.55 -3.19
C ALA A 579 13.33 -16.26 -2.45
N ILE A 580 14.03 -15.34 -3.13
CA ILE A 580 14.38 -14.01 -2.62
C ILE A 580 13.11 -13.16 -2.42
N GLU A 581 12.21 -13.10 -3.41
CA GLU A 581 10.92 -12.37 -3.34
C GLU A 581 10.07 -12.83 -2.13
N TRP A 582 10.08 -14.12 -1.75
CA TRP A 582 9.38 -14.62 -0.56
C TRP A 582 10.07 -14.31 0.78
N THR A 583 11.35 -13.92 0.78
CA THR A 583 12.00 -13.35 1.98
C THR A 583 11.76 -11.85 2.11
N ALA A 584 11.33 -11.19 1.03
CA ALA A 584 11.00 -9.77 1.06
C ALA A 584 9.73 -9.51 1.91
N PRO A 585 9.72 -8.43 2.72
CA PRO A 585 8.53 -8.06 3.47
C PRO A 585 7.39 -7.62 2.54
N THR A 586 6.15 -8.01 2.88
CA THR A 586 4.98 -7.71 2.06
C THR A 586 4.50 -6.25 2.21
N PRO A 587 3.96 -5.63 1.14
CA PRO A 587 3.46 -4.26 1.20
C PRO A 587 2.14 -4.16 1.96
N PHE A 588 1.95 -3.09 2.74
CA PHE A 588 0.70 -2.87 3.49
C PHE A 588 -0.43 -2.32 2.60
N GLU A 589 -1.57 -3.01 2.54
CA GLU A 589 -2.73 -2.59 1.77
C GLU A 589 -3.62 -1.56 2.51
N TYR A 590 -3.15 -0.31 2.58
CA TYR A 590 -3.84 0.78 3.26
C TYR A 590 -5.32 0.93 2.88
N ALA A 591 -5.66 0.89 1.59
CA ALA A 591 -7.03 1.12 1.12
C ALA A 591 -8.01 0.05 1.67
N SER A 592 -7.61 -1.22 1.65
CA SER A 592 -8.40 -2.35 2.14
C SER A 592 -8.64 -2.24 3.66
N TYR A 593 -7.57 -1.99 4.44
CA TYR A 593 -7.68 -1.90 5.90
C TYR A 593 -8.42 -0.64 6.38
N TYR A 594 -8.15 0.53 5.78
CA TYR A 594 -8.91 1.75 6.11
C TYR A 594 -10.40 1.59 5.78
N ASN A 595 -10.74 0.90 4.68
CA ASN A 595 -12.13 0.64 4.33
C ASN A 595 -12.84 -0.17 5.43
N TYR A 596 -12.27 -1.31 5.84
CA TYR A 596 -12.86 -2.15 6.88
C TYR A 596 -13.04 -1.40 8.20
N PHE A 597 -12.04 -0.64 8.65
CA PHE A 597 -12.13 0.11 9.90
C PHE A 597 -13.15 1.27 9.85
N LEU A 598 -13.21 2.01 8.74
CA LEU A 598 -14.23 3.04 8.54
C LEU A 598 -15.63 2.41 8.48
N TYR A 599 -15.77 1.27 7.82
CA TYR A 599 -17.03 0.53 7.73
C TYR A 599 -17.50 0.06 9.12
N TYR A 600 -16.64 -0.63 9.90
CA TYR A 600 -17.00 -1.08 11.25
C TYR A 600 -17.32 0.10 12.18
N ALA A 601 -16.57 1.21 12.10
CA ALA A 601 -16.91 2.43 12.84
C ALA A 601 -18.26 3.03 12.40
N THR A 602 -18.59 2.97 11.10
CA THR A 602 -19.88 3.45 10.59
C THR A 602 -21.04 2.59 11.11
N VAL A 603 -20.93 1.26 11.01
CA VAL A 603 -21.91 0.31 11.57
C VAL A 603 -22.11 0.56 13.07
N ALA A 604 -21.02 0.64 13.84
CA ALA A 604 -21.08 0.83 15.28
C ALA A 604 -21.71 2.17 15.70
N LEU A 605 -21.46 3.26 14.95
CA LEU A 605 -22.12 4.56 15.18
C LEU A 605 -23.62 4.51 14.82
N CYS A 606 -23.98 3.86 13.71
CA CYS A 606 -25.36 3.73 13.24
C CYS A 606 -26.24 2.93 14.21
N PHE A 607 -25.70 1.85 14.78
CA PHE A 607 -26.40 0.99 15.74
C PHE A 607 -26.14 1.37 17.20
N ALA A 608 -25.39 2.43 17.48
CA ALA A 608 -25.02 2.86 18.84
C ALA A 608 -26.23 3.08 19.76
N THR A 609 -27.28 3.72 19.23
CA THR A 609 -28.53 4.04 19.94
C THR A 609 -29.59 2.94 19.83
N LEU A 610 -29.48 2.05 18.84
CA LEU A 610 -30.36 0.91 18.64
C LEU A 610 -30.00 -0.26 19.55
N GLN A 611 -28.71 -0.56 19.68
CA GLN A 611 -28.18 -1.64 20.52
C GLN A 611 -26.85 -1.20 21.15
N PRO A 612 -26.87 -0.56 22.34
CA PRO A 612 -25.67 0.02 22.95
C PRO A 612 -24.50 -0.96 23.19
N ILE A 613 -24.78 -2.27 23.28
CA ILE A 613 -23.78 -3.35 23.35
C ILE A 613 -22.83 -3.37 22.14
N VAL A 614 -23.20 -2.79 20.99
CA VAL A 614 -22.30 -2.67 19.84
C VAL A 614 -21.05 -1.82 20.15
N LEU A 615 -21.17 -0.86 21.07
CA LEU A 615 -20.09 0.07 21.44
C LEU A 615 -18.92 -0.62 22.17
N PRO A 616 -19.11 -1.37 23.28
CA PRO A 616 -18.01 -2.09 23.93
C PRO A 616 -17.40 -3.18 23.04
N VAL A 617 -18.21 -3.88 22.23
CA VAL A 617 -17.70 -4.87 21.26
C VAL A 617 -16.78 -4.21 20.23
N THR A 618 -17.16 -3.04 19.73
CA THR A 618 -16.33 -2.26 18.79
C THR A 618 -15.10 -1.65 19.46
N ALA A 619 -15.22 -1.23 20.73
CA ALA A 619 -14.10 -0.75 21.52
C ALA A 619 -13.03 -1.84 21.77
N LEU A 620 -13.48 -3.07 22.06
CA LEU A 620 -12.62 -4.26 22.18
C LEU A 620 -11.92 -4.55 20.85
N TYR A 621 -12.66 -4.53 19.73
CA TYR A 621 -12.12 -4.72 18.39
C TYR A 621 -10.96 -3.74 18.09
N PHE A 622 -11.21 -2.44 18.17
CA PHE A 622 -10.13 -1.46 17.96
C PHE A 622 -9.04 -1.53 19.04
N GLY A 623 -9.32 -2.05 20.23
CA GLY A 623 -8.34 -2.34 21.28
C GLY A 623 -7.31 -3.38 20.83
N LEU A 624 -7.79 -4.52 20.34
CA LEU A 624 -6.95 -5.61 19.82
C LEU A 624 -6.22 -5.18 18.53
N ASP A 625 -6.93 -4.57 17.57
CA ASP A 625 -6.36 -4.15 16.30
C ASP A 625 -5.23 -3.12 16.44
N VAL A 626 -5.35 -2.16 17.38
CA VAL A 626 -4.26 -1.19 17.66
C VAL A 626 -2.97 -1.91 18.08
N MET A 627 -3.08 -2.95 18.90
CA MET A 627 -1.92 -3.73 19.35
C MET A 627 -1.37 -4.62 18.23
N MET A 628 -2.23 -5.39 17.58
CA MET A 628 -1.84 -6.35 16.54
C MET A 628 -1.29 -5.66 15.30
N LYS A 629 -1.95 -4.60 14.79
CA LYS A 629 -1.47 -3.86 13.61
C LYS A 629 -0.21 -3.05 13.92
N LYS A 630 0.02 -2.61 15.18
CA LYS A 630 1.31 -2.04 15.58
C LYS A 630 2.43 -3.07 15.52
N TYR A 631 2.19 -4.32 15.93
CA TYR A 631 3.16 -5.41 15.71
C TYR A 631 3.42 -5.62 14.21
N MET A 632 2.38 -5.79 13.40
CA MET A 632 2.51 -6.10 11.98
C MET A 632 3.27 -4.99 11.21
N LEU A 633 2.95 -3.70 11.46
CA LEU A 633 3.63 -2.57 10.81
C LEU A 633 5.09 -2.39 11.28
N LEU A 634 5.41 -2.74 12.54
CA LEU A 634 6.79 -2.72 13.04
C LEU A 634 7.65 -3.83 12.39
N TYR A 635 7.14 -5.06 12.33
CA TYR A 635 7.97 -6.24 12.11
C TYR A 635 7.78 -6.97 10.78
N VAL A 636 6.63 -6.80 10.12
CA VAL A 636 6.24 -7.58 8.93
C VAL A 636 6.02 -6.69 7.70
N PHE A 637 5.09 -5.74 7.79
CA PHE A 637 4.61 -4.98 6.63
C PHE A 637 5.41 -3.71 6.35
N VAL A 638 5.51 -3.36 5.07
CA VAL A 638 6.25 -2.21 4.56
C VAL A 638 5.33 -1.23 3.84
N THR A 639 5.58 0.06 4.01
CA THR A 639 4.86 1.12 3.30
C THR A 639 5.45 1.20 1.90
N LYS A 640 4.70 0.81 0.85
CA LYS A 640 5.27 0.75 -0.51
C LYS A 640 5.48 2.14 -1.10
N ASN A 641 4.51 3.02 -0.90
CA ASN A 641 4.53 4.40 -1.37
C ASN A 641 4.12 5.32 -0.22
N GLU A 642 5.02 6.22 0.18
CA GLU A 642 4.79 7.14 1.28
C GLU A 642 4.05 8.40 0.80
N SER A 643 2.77 8.54 1.16
CA SER A 643 1.93 9.71 0.86
C SER A 643 2.12 10.84 1.88
N GLY A 644 2.71 10.55 3.04
CA GLY A 644 3.06 11.52 4.07
C GLY A 644 1.85 12.12 4.80
N GLY A 645 0.85 11.29 5.13
CA GLY A 645 -0.34 11.65 5.90
C GLY A 645 -1.53 12.15 5.08
N LEU A 646 -1.42 12.22 3.75
CA LEU A 646 -2.50 12.73 2.89
C LEU A 646 -3.78 11.86 2.88
N PHE A 647 -3.72 10.62 3.38
CA PHE A 647 -4.89 9.78 3.64
C PHE A 647 -5.80 10.34 4.75
N TRP A 648 -5.26 11.10 5.72
CA TRP A 648 -6.03 11.63 6.86
C TRP A 648 -7.29 12.40 6.44
N ARG A 649 -7.15 13.28 5.43
CA ARG A 649 -8.26 14.07 4.89
C ARG A 649 -9.38 13.20 4.29
N ALA A 650 -9.02 12.06 3.71
CA ALA A 650 -10.01 11.12 3.20
C ALA A 650 -10.79 10.48 4.35
N ILE A 651 -10.08 9.96 5.35
CA ILE A 651 -10.61 9.27 6.53
C ILE A 651 -11.50 10.19 7.38
N PHE A 652 -11.03 11.40 7.70
CA PHE A 652 -11.79 12.42 8.44
C PHE A 652 -13.16 12.69 7.82
N ASN A 653 -13.21 12.89 6.49
CA ASN A 653 -14.46 13.13 5.78
C ASN A 653 -15.45 11.95 5.85
N ARG A 654 -14.98 10.70 6.02
CA ARG A 654 -15.85 9.51 6.17
C ARG A 654 -16.33 9.36 7.61
N MET A 655 -15.50 9.65 8.61
CA MET A 655 -15.95 9.69 10.01
C MET A 655 -17.03 10.76 10.25
N VAL A 656 -16.89 11.95 9.66
CA VAL A 656 -17.91 13.00 9.71
C VAL A 656 -19.21 12.54 9.02
N PHE A 657 -19.10 11.90 7.86
CA PHE A 657 -20.26 11.32 7.16
C PHE A 657 -20.94 10.21 7.98
N ALA A 658 -20.18 9.30 8.58
CA ALA A 658 -20.69 8.21 9.41
C ALA A 658 -21.48 8.73 10.63
N THR A 659 -20.98 9.80 11.26
CA THR A 659 -21.64 10.46 12.39
C THR A 659 -22.93 11.16 11.94
N ALA A 660 -22.88 11.92 10.83
CA ALA A 660 -24.07 12.55 10.25
C ALA A 660 -25.13 11.51 9.81
N PHE A 661 -24.70 10.35 9.32
CA PHE A 661 -25.60 9.26 8.95
C PHE A 661 -26.22 8.56 10.17
N ALA A 662 -25.46 8.39 11.27
CA ALA A 662 -26.01 7.93 12.54
C ALA A 662 -27.09 8.88 13.08
N ASN A 663 -26.90 10.20 12.95
CA ASN A 663 -27.93 11.19 13.34
C ASN A 663 -29.22 11.09 12.50
N VAL A 664 -29.14 10.69 11.22
CA VAL A 664 -30.33 10.40 10.41
C VAL A 664 -31.08 9.17 10.94
N ILE A 665 -30.37 8.14 11.38
CA ILE A 665 -30.99 6.95 12.00
C ILE A 665 -31.62 7.31 13.35
N ILE A 666 -30.98 8.16 14.16
CA ILE A 666 -31.56 8.63 15.42
C ILE A 666 -32.82 9.46 15.15
N ALA A 667 -32.80 10.39 14.19
CA ALA A 667 -33.97 11.16 13.79
C ALA A 667 -35.14 10.25 13.33
N LEU A 668 -34.83 9.14 12.64
CA LEU A 668 -35.82 8.13 12.23
C LEU A 668 -36.45 7.41 13.43
N VAL A 669 -35.67 6.94 14.40
CA VAL A 669 -36.18 6.28 15.61
C VAL A 669 -37.04 7.26 16.43
N VAL A 670 -36.55 8.48 16.61
CA VAL A 670 -37.26 9.56 17.30
C VAL A 670 -38.56 9.95 16.59
N LYS A 671 -38.61 9.91 15.25
CA LYS A 671 -39.85 10.16 14.48
C LYS A 671 -40.92 9.07 14.66
N VAL A 672 -40.52 7.84 15.01
CA VAL A 672 -41.45 6.70 15.20
C VAL A 672 -41.92 6.57 16.65
N LYS A 673 -41.09 6.95 17.63
CA LYS A 673 -41.41 6.82 19.07
C LYS A 673 -41.68 8.12 19.81
N GLY A 674 -41.21 9.24 19.28
CA GLY A 674 -41.26 10.56 19.89
C GLY A 674 -42.22 11.51 19.19
N THR A 675 -42.09 12.79 19.51
CA THR A 675 -42.84 13.89 18.90
C THR A 675 -41.99 14.66 17.89
N TRP A 676 -42.62 15.42 17.00
CA TRP A 676 -41.93 16.28 16.03
C TRP A 676 -40.95 17.28 16.67
N THR A 677 -41.21 17.72 17.91
CA THR A 677 -40.31 18.60 18.67
C THR A 677 -38.93 17.98 18.90
N MET A 678 -38.87 16.68 19.19
CA MET A 678 -37.61 15.96 19.36
C MET A 678 -36.83 15.86 18.03
N VAL A 679 -37.53 15.69 16.90
CA VAL A 679 -36.91 15.68 15.56
C VAL A 679 -36.28 17.03 15.23
N TYR A 680 -36.97 18.14 15.51
CA TYR A 680 -36.39 19.49 15.35
C TYR A 680 -35.12 19.72 16.18
N CYS A 681 -34.98 19.05 17.33
CA CYS A 681 -33.75 19.11 18.16
C CYS A 681 -32.56 18.31 17.59
N VAL A 682 -32.81 17.35 16.68
CA VAL A 682 -31.75 16.52 16.05
C VAL A 682 -31.28 17.12 14.71
N ILE A 683 -32.17 17.78 13.96
CA ILE A 683 -31.86 18.40 12.65
C ILE A 683 -30.62 19.31 12.64
N PRO A 684 -30.30 20.14 13.66
CA PRO A 684 -29.11 20.98 13.67
C PRO A 684 -27.77 20.22 13.67
N LEU A 685 -27.73 19.01 14.24
CA LEU A 685 -26.49 18.22 14.41
C LEU A 685 -25.71 17.99 13.10
N PRO A 686 -26.29 17.44 12.01
CA PRO A 686 -25.59 17.27 10.74
C PRO A 686 -25.09 18.60 10.13
N PHE A 687 -25.80 19.73 10.34
CA PHE A 687 -25.31 21.04 9.88
C PHE A 687 -24.11 21.53 10.69
N LEU A 688 -24.12 21.33 12.01
CA LEU A 688 -22.96 21.62 12.87
C LEU A 688 -21.74 20.77 12.49
N LEU A 689 -21.93 19.48 12.16
CA LEU A 689 -20.86 18.60 11.65
C LEU A 689 -20.28 19.10 10.31
N ILE A 690 -21.12 19.61 9.40
CA ILE A 690 -20.67 20.23 8.14
C ILE A 690 -19.91 21.54 8.42
N GLY A 691 -20.39 22.38 9.34
CA GLY A 691 -19.69 23.60 9.78
C GLY A 691 -18.31 23.29 10.37
N PHE A 692 -18.23 22.30 11.26
CA PHE A 692 -16.98 21.81 11.84
C PHE A 692 -16.00 21.28 10.78
N LYS A 693 -16.49 20.52 9.79
CA LYS A 693 -15.68 20.08 8.64
C LYS A 693 -15.11 21.28 7.86
N VAL A 694 -15.93 22.30 7.58
CA VAL A 694 -15.48 23.51 6.86
C VAL A 694 -14.45 24.29 7.68
N TYR A 695 -14.64 24.39 9.00
CA TYR A 695 -13.67 24.98 9.93
C TYR A 695 -12.32 24.24 9.91
N CYS A 696 -12.32 22.91 10.06
CA CYS A 696 -11.08 22.10 10.00
C CYS A 696 -10.39 22.21 8.63
N MET A 697 -11.17 22.21 7.54
CA MET A 697 -10.67 22.38 6.17
C MET A 697 -9.98 23.74 6.00
N ARG A 698 -10.57 24.84 6.47
CA ARG A 698 -9.97 26.17 6.37
C ARG A 698 -8.72 26.34 7.24
N THR A 699 -8.74 25.77 8.45
CA THR A 699 -7.69 25.97 9.45
C THR A 699 -6.45 25.11 9.20
N PHE A 700 -6.61 23.83 8.82
CA PHE A 700 -5.50 22.87 8.85
C PHE A 700 -5.07 22.30 7.48
N ASP A 701 -5.95 22.24 6.46
CA ASP A 701 -5.60 21.59 5.18
C ASP A 701 -4.41 22.28 4.47
N THR A 702 -4.28 23.60 4.65
CA THR A 702 -3.18 24.38 4.04
C THR A 702 -1.84 24.04 4.67
N ASP A 703 -1.76 23.88 5.99
CA ASP A 703 -0.51 23.51 6.68
C ASP A 703 -0.08 22.07 6.45
N ILE A 704 -1.04 21.17 6.23
CA ILE A 704 -0.73 19.77 5.90
C ILE A 704 -0.13 19.65 4.49
N ARG A 705 -0.51 20.55 3.57
CA ARG A 705 -0.12 20.46 2.15
C ARG A 705 1.10 21.29 1.77
N TYR A 706 1.34 22.45 2.41
CA TYR A 706 2.39 23.39 2.02
C TYR A 706 3.37 23.69 3.16
N TYR A 707 4.67 23.69 2.86
CA TYR A 707 5.71 23.98 3.83
C TYR A 707 5.83 25.49 4.12
N ASN A 708 5.97 26.32 3.09
CA ASN A 708 5.93 27.77 3.21
C ASN A 708 4.72 28.35 2.46
N ARG A 709 4.26 29.52 2.91
CA ARG A 709 3.13 30.30 2.38
C ARG A 709 3.56 31.71 1.94
N ASN A 710 4.67 32.20 2.48
CA ASN A 710 5.10 33.58 2.32
C ASN A 710 5.71 33.79 0.92
N ASN A 711 5.52 34.97 0.36
CA ASN A 711 6.29 35.42 -0.80
C ASN A 711 7.72 35.70 -0.30
N LEU A 712 8.69 34.89 -0.70
CA LEU A 712 10.11 35.16 -0.44
C LEU A 712 10.62 36.09 -1.55
N SER A 713 10.54 37.39 -1.28
CA SER A 713 11.15 38.44 -2.11
C SER A 713 12.60 38.77 -1.73
N ASP A 714 13.13 38.15 -0.67
CA ASP A 714 14.45 38.49 -0.13
C ASP A 714 15.58 38.09 -1.10
N ALA A 715 16.36 39.09 -1.50
CA ALA A 715 17.43 38.97 -2.47
C ALA A 715 18.61 38.07 -2.02
N GLU A 716 18.72 37.77 -0.73
CA GLU A 716 19.76 36.88 -0.18
C GLU A 716 19.63 35.43 -0.66
N ALA A 717 18.44 35.03 -1.14
CA ALA A 717 18.21 33.73 -1.77
C ALA A 717 18.66 33.64 -3.25
N LEU A 718 19.17 34.72 -3.83
CA LEU A 718 19.55 34.79 -5.25
C LEU A 718 20.98 34.33 -5.57
N ALA A 719 21.79 33.97 -4.57
CA ALA A 719 23.15 33.49 -4.81
C ALA A 719 23.15 32.25 -5.73
N PRO A 720 23.62 32.34 -6.99
CA PRO A 720 23.55 31.23 -7.91
C PRO A 720 24.54 30.15 -7.46
N SER A 721 24.03 29.01 -6.99
CA SER A 721 24.90 27.87 -6.70
C SER A 721 25.60 27.45 -7.99
N SER A 722 26.92 27.30 -7.98
CA SER A 722 27.74 26.94 -9.15
C SER A 722 27.49 25.52 -9.70
N SER A 723 26.40 24.88 -9.27
CA SER A 723 25.94 23.54 -9.61
C SER A 723 24.93 23.50 -10.78
N SER A 724 24.80 24.59 -11.54
CA SER A 724 23.64 24.84 -12.43
C SER A 724 23.43 23.79 -13.55
N LYS A 725 24.48 23.30 -14.22
CA LYS A 725 24.34 22.21 -15.20
C LYS A 725 24.04 20.87 -14.52
N LYS A 726 24.88 20.46 -13.57
CA LYS A 726 24.81 19.13 -12.91
C LYS A 726 23.51 18.81 -12.17
N ALA A 727 22.76 19.80 -11.68
CA ALA A 727 21.45 19.53 -11.06
C ALA A 727 20.27 19.52 -12.05
N ALA A 728 20.42 20.07 -13.26
CA ALA A 728 19.45 19.85 -14.35
C ALA A 728 19.54 18.39 -14.86
N ASP A 729 20.75 17.86 -15.03
CA ASP A 729 20.99 16.45 -15.40
C ASP A 729 20.46 15.48 -14.33
N ARG A 730 20.52 15.88 -13.04
CA ARG A 730 19.90 15.14 -11.93
C ARG A 730 18.37 15.20 -11.98
N LEU A 731 17.77 16.29 -12.47
CA LEU A 731 16.31 16.36 -12.63
C LEU A 731 15.83 15.43 -13.76
N SER A 732 16.45 15.51 -14.94
CA SER A 732 16.07 14.70 -16.11
C SER A 732 16.27 13.20 -15.88
N SER A 733 17.39 12.80 -15.25
CA SER A 733 17.63 11.38 -14.92
C SER A 733 16.71 10.81 -13.83
N ARG A 734 16.22 11.63 -12.88
CA ARG A 734 15.38 11.17 -11.75
C ARG A 734 13.89 11.34 -11.95
N PHE A 735 13.46 12.37 -12.68
CA PHE A 735 12.07 12.63 -13.06
C PHE A 735 11.78 12.35 -14.55
N GLY A 736 12.74 11.80 -15.29
CA GLY A 736 12.50 11.16 -16.57
C GLY A 736 11.78 9.81 -16.43
N HIS A 737 11.29 9.30 -17.55
CA HIS A 737 10.53 8.05 -17.55
C HIS A 737 11.44 6.86 -17.18
N PRO A 738 11.12 6.04 -16.15
CA PRO A 738 12.04 5.03 -15.59
C PRO A 738 12.49 3.98 -16.60
N ALA A 739 11.65 3.66 -17.59
CA ALA A 739 12.02 2.80 -18.73
C ALA A 739 13.29 3.22 -19.51
N LEU A 740 13.69 4.49 -19.45
CA LEU A 740 14.92 4.98 -20.08
C LEU A 740 16.15 4.49 -19.31
N TYR A 741 16.22 4.79 -18.01
CA TYR A 741 17.41 4.60 -17.18
C TYR A 741 17.45 3.28 -16.39
N ARG A 742 16.31 2.57 -16.24
CA ARG A 742 16.27 1.30 -15.48
C ARG A 742 17.11 0.21 -16.17
N PRO A 743 18.05 -0.46 -15.48
CA PRO A 743 18.76 -1.61 -16.04
C PRO A 743 17.78 -2.77 -16.32
N LEU A 744 18.08 -3.60 -17.32
CA LEU A 744 17.23 -4.74 -17.66
C LEU A 744 17.53 -5.93 -16.74
N PRO A 745 16.50 -6.67 -16.27
CA PRO A 745 16.70 -7.78 -15.35
C PRO A 745 17.44 -8.94 -16.01
N THR A 746 18.58 -9.32 -15.43
CA THR A 746 19.35 -10.52 -15.78
C THR A 746 18.64 -11.80 -15.31
N PRO A 747 18.77 -12.94 -16.02
CA PRO A 747 18.29 -14.23 -15.53
C PRO A 747 19.14 -14.73 -14.35
N MET A 748 18.49 -15.14 -13.26
CA MET A 748 19.10 -15.57 -12.00
C MET A 748 19.02 -17.09 -11.81
N VAL A 749 20.16 -17.72 -11.48
CA VAL A 749 20.31 -19.19 -11.42
C VAL A 749 21.10 -19.62 -10.19
N HIS A 750 20.75 -20.75 -9.57
CA HIS A 750 21.48 -21.27 -8.41
C HIS A 750 22.94 -21.63 -8.76
N ALA A 751 23.87 -21.39 -7.82
CA ALA A 751 25.28 -21.75 -7.99
C ALA A 751 25.52 -23.22 -8.37
N ARG A 752 24.78 -24.17 -7.78
CA ARG A 752 24.85 -25.62 -8.13
C ARG A 752 24.56 -25.92 -9.60
N ALA A 753 23.86 -25.01 -10.28
CA ALA A 753 23.38 -25.17 -11.65
C ALA A 753 24.18 -24.30 -12.66
N ALA A 754 25.15 -23.50 -12.19
CA ALA A 754 25.87 -22.53 -13.01
C ALA A 754 26.73 -23.19 -14.11
N ASP A 755 27.41 -24.29 -13.83
CA ASP A 755 28.30 -24.94 -14.81
C ASP A 755 27.53 -25.76 -15.86
N ALA A 756 26.37 -26.31 -15.49
CA ALA A 756 25.42 -26.88 -16.45
C ALA A 756 24.88 -25.77 -17.38
N LEU A 757 24.57 -24.59 -16.83
CA LEU A 757 24.05 -23.46 -17.60
C LEU A 757 25.06 -22.91 -18.61
N LYS A 758 26.36 -22.79 -18.27
CA LYS A 758 27.41 -22.33 -19.20
C LYS A 758 27.45 -23.13 -20.51
N ARG A 759 27.07 -24.42 -20.47
CA ARG A 759 27.06 -25.32 -21.63
C ARG A 759 25.79 -25.21 -22.48
N LEU A 760 24.72 -24.62 -21.92
CA LEU A 760 23.38 -24.60 -22.50
C LEU A 760 22.97 -23.20 -22.96
N TYR A 761 23.35 -22.16 -22.22
CA TYR A 761 22.94 -20.79 -22.47
C TYR A 761 23.89 -20.09 -23.45
N ARG A 762 23.38 -19.80 -24.65
CA ARG A 762 24.11 -19.08 -25.71
C ARG A 762 23.89 -17.56 -25.71
N GLY A 763 23.06 -17.03 -24.81
CA GLY A 763 22.68 -15.61 -24.78
C GLY A 763 23.79 -14.67 -24.32
N ARG A 764 23.71 -13.39 -24.74
CA ARG A 764 24.64 -12.27 -24.41
C ARG A 764 26.14 -12.48 -24.69
N LEU A 765 26.57 -13.62 -25.23
CA LEU A 765 27.99 -13.89 -25.56
C LEU A 765 28.59 -12.86 -26.55
N HIS A 766 27.77 -12.24 -27.39
CA HIS A 766 28.20 -11.22 -28.35
C HIS A 766 28.59 -9.85 -27.75
N ALA A 767 28.32 -9.59 -26.47
CA ALA A 767 28.78 -8.35 -25.82
C ALA A 767 30.24 -8.42 -25.32
N SER A 768 30.89 -9.58 -25.41
CA SER A 768 32.20 -9.83 -24.78
C SER A 768 33.32 -10.20 -25.77
N PHE A 769 33.06 -10.13 -27.08
CA PHE A 769 34.00 -10.58 -28.13
C PHE A 769 34.46 -9.49 -29.11
N ASP A 770 33.83 -8.31 -29.10
CA ASP A 770 34.30 -7.19 -29.90
C ASP A 770 35.14 -6.25 -29.02
N GLY A 771 36.47 -6.30 -29.19
CA GLY A 771 37.43 -5.47 -28.46
C GLY A 771 37.47 -4.03 -28.95
N SER A 772 36.38 -3.52 -29.52
CA SER A 772 36.30 -2.22 -30.18
C SER A 772 35.10 -1.41 -29.66
N ALA A 773 35.31 -0.09 -29.58
CA ALA A 773 34.42 0.92 -28.98
C ALA A 773 34.21 0.80 -27.45
N GLY A 774 34.52 1.89 -26.74
CA GLY A 774 34.28 2.02 -25.31
C GLY A 774 32.78 1.94 -24.99
N ASP A 775 32.45 1.10 -24.01
CA ASP A 775 31.09 0.89 -23.52
C ASP A 775 30.63 2.16 -22.77
N TYR A 776 30.07 3.12 -23.52
CA TYR A 776 29.45 4.33 -22.98
C TYR A 776 28.21 3.95 -22.17
N SER A 777 28.42 3.65 -20.89
CA SER A 777 27.35 3.63 -19.91
C SER A 777 26.71 5.02 -19.86
N ASP A 778 25.41 5.12 -20.18
CA ASP A 778 24.54 6.28 -19.93
C ASP A 778 24.23 6.43 -18.43
N ILE A 779 25.31 6.46 -17.66
CA ILE A 779 25.41 6.76 -16.23
C ILE A 779 26.62 7.68 -16.18
N ALA A 780 26.43 8.90 -15.65
CA ALA A 780 27.46 9.94 -15.58
C ALA A 780 28.84 9.36 -15.28
N LEU A 781 29.76 9.51 -16.26
CA LEU A 781 31.07 8.84 -16.35
C LEU A 781 31.69 8.57 -14.98
N ASP A 782 31.62 7.32 -14.53
CA ASP A 782 32.22 6.91 -13.27
C ASP A 782 33.74 6.97 -13.43
N PRO A 783 34.46 7.86 -12.73
CA PRO A 783 35.86 8.12 -13.05
C PRO A 783 36.72 6.88 -12.80
N MET A 784 37.47 6.46 -13.81
CA MET A 784 38.32 5.26 -13.75
C MET A 784 39.33 5.32 -12.60
N THR A 785 39.75 4.16 -12.11
CA THR A 785 40.89 4.04 -11.18
C THR A 785 42.21 4.29 -11.91
N ALA A 786 43.06 5.16 -11.35
CA ALA A 786 44.37 5.48 -11.91
C ALA A 786 45.27 4.24 -12.07
N ASP A 787 45.21 3.30 -11.12
CA ASP A 787 46.04 2.09 -11.12
C ASP A 787 45.56 1.00 -12.10
N GLN A 788 44.30 1.09 -12.59
CA GLN A 788 43.70 0.11 -13.50
C GLN A 788 42.69 0.81 -14.44
N PRO A 789 43.13 1.35 -15.60
CA PRO A 789 42.23 1.85 -16.63
C PRO A 789 41.31 0.73 -17.13
N GLY A 790 40.04 1.06 -17.40
CA GLY A 790 39.02 0.09 -17.83
C GLY A 790 38.17 -0.54 -16.72
N LYS A 791 38.39 -0.22 -15.43
CA LYS A 791 37.50 -0.62 -14.32
C LYS A 791 36.80 0.58 -13.68
N THR A 792 35.49 0.43 -13.41
CA THR A 792 34.67 1.45 -12.76
C THR A 792 34.87 1.48 -11.24
N LYS A 793 34.62 2.63 -10.61
CA LYS A 793 34.95 2.90 -9.20
C LYS A 793 34.22 2.04 -8.16
N PHE A 794 33.23 1.24 -8.56
CA PHE A 794 32.56 0.28 -7.67
C PHE A 794 33.36 -1.03 -7.45
N ALA A 795 34.46 -1.25 -8.18
CA ALA A 795 35.28 -2.45 -8.04
C ALA A 795 36.16 -2.50 -6.75
N ALA A 796 36.28 -1.39 -6.00
CA ALA A 796 37.13 -1.29 -4.81
C ALA A 796 36.32 -0.99 -3.54
N GLY A 797 36.11 -2.01 -2.69
CA GLY A 797 35.65 -1.83 -1.30
C GLY A 797 34.48 -2.71 -0.84
N THR A 798 33.80 -3.39 -1.75
CA THR A 798 32.81 -4.45 -1.43
C THR A 798 33.25 -5.74 -2.10
N ALA A 799 33.14 -6.87 -1.38
CA ALA A 799 33.41 -8.17 -1.96
C ALA A 799 32.51 -8.34 -3.20
N PRO A 800 33.07 -8.64 -4.38
CA PRO A 800 32.28 -8.66 -5.61
C PRO A 800 31.27 -9.82 -5.56
N PRO A 801 30.04 -9.64 -6.07
CA PRO A 801 29.27 -10.79 -6.52
C PRO A 801 30.10 -11.53 -7.60
N PRO A 802 30.00 -12.86 -7.72
CA PRO A 802 30.94 -13.67 -8.51
C PRO A 802 30.90 -13.45 -10.04
N THR A 803 30.18 -12.45 -10.53
CA THR A 803 30.04 -12.08 -11.94
C THR A 803 29.82 -10.56 -12.06
N GLY A 804 30.59 -9.91 -12.93
CA GLY A 804 30.49 -8.46 -13.19
C GLY A 804 29.20 -8.05 -13.95
N PRO A 805 28.96 -6.74 -14.15
CA PRO A 805 27.73 -6.21 -14.74
C PRO A 805 27.47 -6.64 -16.20
N SER A 806 28.48 -7.20 -16.88
CA SER A 806 28.43 -7.70 -18.26
C SER A 806 28.12 -9.20 -18.38
N ALA A 807 27.90 -9.92 -17.29
CA ALA A 807 27.69 -11.37 -17.35
C ALA A 807 26.35 -11.77 -18.04
N PRO A 808 26.33 -12.86 -18.83
CA PRO A 808 25.15 -13.29 -19.57
C PRO A 808 24.00 -13.79 -18.68
N PHE A 809 24.33 -14.26 -17.48
CA PHE A 809 23.39 -14.66 -16.42
C PHE A 809 24.03 -14.42 -15.06
N GLU A 810 23.21 -14.41 -14.02
CA GLU A 810 23.63 -14.12 -12.65
C GLU A 810 23.56 -15.36 -11.78
N VAL A 811 24.68 -15.68 -11.13
CA VAL A 811 24.82 -16.87 -10.28
C VAL A 811 24.57 -16.49 -8.83
N VAL A 812 23.49 -17.02 -8.25
CA VAL A 812 23.10 -16.79 -6.86
C VAL A 812 23.55 -17.98 -6.00
N PRO A 813 24.55 -17.83 -5.11
CA PRO A 813 24.92 -18.85 -4.15
C PRO A 813 23.89 -18.96 -3.02
N GLU A 814 23.83 -20.12 -2.35
CA GLU A 814 22.73 -20.45 -1.43
C GLU A 814 22.67 -19.55 -0.19
N ASN A 815 23.83 -19.08 0.26
CA ASN A 815 23.97 -18.09 1.33
C ASN A 815 23.43 -16.70 0.97
N HIS A 816 23.24 -16.39 -0.32
CA HIS A 816 22.75 -15.09 -0.81
C HIS A 816 21.29 -15.13 -1.25
N LEU A 817 20.54 -16.22 -1.06
CA LEU A 817 19.10 -16.34 -1.39
C LEU A 817 18.16 -15.49 -0.50
N ASP A 818 18.69 -14.43 0.10
CA ASP A 818 18.05 -13.61 1.11
C ASP A 818 17.94 -12.17 0.63
N PHE A 819 16.76 -11.56 0.80
CA PHE A 819 16.47 -10.20 0.32
C PHE A 819 17.48 -9.14 0.83
N ALA A 820 18.15 -9.38 1.96
CA ALA A 820 19.21 -8.53 2.50
C ALA A 820 20.31 -8.18 1.47
N TYR A 821 20.69 -9.12 0.61
CA TYR A 821 21.74 -8.92 -0.41
C TYR A 821 21.26 -8.15 -1.64
N PHE A 822 19.97 -8.21 -1.94
CA PHE A 822 19.38 -7.66 -3.16
C PHE A 822 18.58 -6.36 -2.94
N LYS A 823 18.35 -5.95 -1.69
CA LYS A 823 17.50 -4.80 -1.32
C LYS A 823 17.86 -3.46 -2.01
N ASP A 824 19.14 -3.24 -2.33
CA ASP A 824 19.63 -1.99 -2.92
C ASP A 824 19.55 -2.00 -4.47
N ARG A 825 19.29 -3.16 -5.09
CA ARG A 825 19.14 -3.29 -6.54
C ARG A 825 17.80 -2.70 -6.98
N PRO A 826 17.74 -1.88 -8.06
CA PRO A 826 16.50 -1.21 -8.49
C PRO A 826 15.33 -2.17 -8.70
N ASP A 827 15.59 -3.35 -9.28
CA ASP A 827 14.56 -4.38 -9.53
C ASP A 827 13.80 -4.79 -8.25
N PHE A 828 14.51 -4.99 -7.14
CA PHE A 828 13.92 -5.41 -5.86
C PHE A 828 13.49 -4.23 -5.00
N ARG A 829 14.24 -3.13 -5.04
CA ARG A 829 13.98 -1.93 -4.25
C ARG A 829 12.68 -1.23 -4.67
N ASP A 830 12.40 -1.17 -5.96
CA ASP A 830 11.18 -0.50 -6.47
C ASP A 830 9.93 -1.38 -6.30
N GLU A 831 10.12 -2.71 -6.24
CA GLU A 831 9.03 -3.67 -6.01
C GLU A 831 8.71 -3.85 -4.51
N PHE A 832 9.71 -3.93 -3.63
CA PHE A 832 9.56 -4.26 -2.21
C PHE A 832 10.10 -3.20 -1.23
N GLY A 833 11.01 -2.32 -1.67
CA GLY A 833 11.83 -1.49 -0.80
C GLY A 833 11.15 -0.27 -0.17
N GLY A 834 9.97 0.15 -0.66
CA GLY A 834 9.10 1.11 0.03
C GLY A 834 9.65 2.54 0.29
N GLY A 835 10.89 2.83 -0.14
CA GLY A 835 11.65 3.98 0.34
C GLY A 835 12.14 3.88 1.79
N ILE A 836 12.06 2.68 2.41
CA ILE A 836 12.56 2.35 3.76
C ILE A 836 13.80 1.43 3.69
N TYR A 837 13.88 0.59 2.66
CA TYR A 837 15.01 -0.32 2.42
C TYR A 837 15.90 0.21 1.30
N GLY A 838 17.18 0.37 1.62
CA GLY A 838 18.15 0.94 0.70
C GLY A 838 17.94 2.44 0.51
N ARG A 839 18.87 3.08 -0.20
CA ARG A 839 18.73 4.52 -0.49
C ARG A 839 17.59 4.77 -1.49
N PRO A 840 16.54 5.54 -1.14
CA PRO A 840 15.58 6.01 -2.12
C PRO A 840 16.26 6.99 -3.10
N ASP A 841 15.86 6.90 -4.37
CA ASP A 841 16.52 7.56 -5.51
C ASP A 841 16.47 9.09 -5.49
N ASP A 842 15.58 9.67 -4.68
CA ASP A 842 15.34 11.10 -4.61
C ASP A 842 16.20 11.82 -3.55
N LEU A 843 16.94 11.10 -2.70
CA LEU A 843 17.83 11.72 -1.70
C LEU A 843 19.11 12.27 -2.33
N MET A 844 19.29 13.59 -2.22
CA MET A 844 20.56 14.24 -2.52
C MET A 844 21.61 13.89 -1.44
N THR A 845 22.86 13.64 -1.87
CA THR A 845 23.98 13.41 -0.96
C THR A 845 25.00 14.56 -1.02
N GLU A 846 25.13 15.27 0.10
CA GLU A 846 26.09 16.38 0.30
C GLU A 846 27.54 15.96 0.02
N ARG A 847 27.90 14.69 0.24
CA ARG A 847 29.26 14.16 0.05
C ARG A 847 29.55 13.63 -1.37
N SER A 848 28.74 14.01 -2.36
CA SER A 848 29.00 13.68 -3.78
C SER A 848 30.07 14.57 -4.45
N HIS A 849 30.68 15.49 -3.68
CA HIS A 849 31.62 16.51 -4.17
C HIS A 849 33.11 16.16 -4.00
N THR A 850 33.44 14.98 -3.47
CA THR A 850 34.82 14.44 -3.39
C THR A 850 34.86 12.94 -3.70
N PRO A 851 35.93 12.40 -4.31
CA PRO A 851 36.13 10.96 -4.40
C PRO A 851 36.06 10.30 -3.01
N ARG A 852 35.59 9.04 -2.94
CA ARG A 852 35.75 8.22 -1.73
C ARG A 852 37.24 8.04 -1.45
N SER A 853 37.75 8.64 -0.37
CA SER A 853 39.00 8.18 0.24
C SER A 853 38.76 6.84 0.93
N ALA A 854 39.69 5.89 0.76
CA ALA A 854 39.51 4.53 1.25
C ALA A 854 39.43 4.43 2.80
N TRP A 855 39.99 5.41 3.51
CA TRP A 855 40.16 5.37 4.96
C TRP A 855 39.33 6.45 5.66
N SER A 856 38.08 6.13 6.00
CA SER A 856 37.37 6.77 7.13
C SER A 856 36.32 5.81 7.73
N PRO A 857 36.19 5.71 9.07
CA PRO A 857 35.55 4.57 9.70
C PRO A 857 34.02 4.70 9.80
N THR A 858 33.31 4.21 8.79
CA THR A 858 31.95 3.68 8.96
C THR A 858 31.87 2.24 8.45
N SER A 859 32.73 1.38 9.01
CA SER A 859 32.56 -0.06 8.93
C SER A 859 31.38 -0.48 9.81
N SER A 860 30.43 -1.20 9.22
CA SER A 860 29.38 -1.91 9.97
C SER A 860 28.83 -3.05 9.14
N ARG A 861 29.64 -4.11 9.02
CA ARG A 861 29.13 -5.45 8.72
C ARG A 861 27.94 -5.76 9.63
N ALA A 862 26.92 -6.44 9.12
CA ALA A 862 26.05 -7.22 9.97
C ALA A 862 26.89 -8.37 10.53
N SER A 863 27.13 -8.37 11.84
CA SER A 863 27.79 -9.47 12.53
C SER A 863 26.88 -10.70 12.53
N SER A 864 27.41 -11.84 12.09
CA SER A 864 26.80 -13.15 12.34
C SER A 864 26.65 -13.40 13.85
N PRO A 865 25.64 -14.17 14.29
CA PRO A 865 25.43 -14.45 15.71
C PRO A 865 26.39 -15.56 16.17
N ALA A 866 27.32 -15.22 17.06
CA ALA A 866 28.10 -16.16 17.86
C ALA A 866 27.76 -16.01 19.36
N PRO A 867 27.93 -17.04 20.20
CA PRO A 867 27.55 -16.99 21.62
C PRO A 867 28.52 -16.13 22.44
N SER A 868 28.01 -15.42 23.44
CA SER A 868 28.82 -14.63 24.37
C SER A 868 29.37 -15.46 25.53
N LEU A 869 30.70 -15.44 25.70
CA LEU A 869 31.39 -15.74 26.96
C LEU A 869 31.91 -14.42 27.57
N PRO A 870 31.96 -14.29 28.90
CA PRO A 870 32.28 -13.01 29.55
C PRO A 870 33.80 -12.77 29.60
N SER A 871 34.25 -11.58 29.20
CA SER A 871 35.63 -11.14 29.40
C SER A 871 35.79 -10.31 30.68
N ILE A 872 36.88 -10.56 31.39
CA ILE A 872 37.22 -10.01 32.70
C ILE A 872 37.49 -8.49 32.65
N SER A 873 37.23 -7.84 33.78
CA SER A 873 37.39 -6.40 34.03
C SER A 873 38.84 -5.93 34.16
N GLY A 874 39.11 -4.71 33.68
CA GLY A 874 40.16 -3.85 34.24
C GLY A 874 41.12 -3.24 33.23
N LEU A 875 40.95 -1.93 32.98
CA LEU A 875 42.00 -0.91 32.88
C LEU A 875 41.35 0.46 32.61
N LYS A 876 41.71 1.47 33.43
CA LYS A 876 41.18 2.85 33.34
C LYS A 876 41.94 3.67 32.27
N PRO A 877 41.29 4.61 31.57
CA PRO A 877 41.95 5.76 30.95
C PRO A 877 42.08 6.94 31.92
N TYR A 878 42.94 7.89 31.53
CA TYR A 878 43.49 9.02 32.31
C TYR A 878 42.64 10.31 32.14
N GLU A 879 42.57 11.15 33.18
CA GLU A 879 41.91 12.49 33.15
C GLU A 879 42.86 13.58 32.62
N PRO A 880 42.31 14.73 32.18
CA PRO A 880 42.73 15.99 32.81
C PRO A 880 41.57 16.96 33.16
N SER A 881 41.92 17.97 33.94
CA SER A 881 41.09 18.74 34.88
C SER A 881 40.28 19.94 34.34
N ASP A 882 39.38 20.45 35.21
CA ASP A 882 38.53 21.66 35.12
C ASP A 882 39.32 22.97 34.79
N ALA A 883 38.73 24.13 34.44
CA ALA A 883 37.38 24.71 34.67
C ALA A 883 37.04 25.80 33.59
N PRO A 884 36.10 26.76 33.77
CA PRO A 884 34.65 26.57 33.54
C PRO A 884 33.96 27.64 32.64
N GLY A 885 32.76 27.32 32.11
CA GLY A 885 31.69 28.31 31.88
C GLY A 885 31.28 28.67 30.43
N PHE A 886 29.97 28.91 30.29
CA PHE A 886 29.21 29.55 29.19
C PHE A 886 28.76 28.76 27.92
N GLU A 887 27.42 28.66 27.86
CA GLU A 887 26.47 28.63 26.73
C GLU A 887 26.94 28.30 25.30
N HIS A 888 26.42 27.21 24.74
CA HIS A 888 26.50 26.92 23.30
C HIS A 888 25.41 27.62 22.48
N ILE A 889 25.74 28.79 21.95
CA ILE A 889 25.01 29.44 20.85
C ILE A 889 25.48 28.85 19.50
N HIS A 890 24.55 28.66 18.57
CA HIS A 890 24.83 28.12 17.22
C HIS A 890 25.76 29.04 16.40
N PRO A 891 26.81 28.52 15.74
CA PRO A 891 27.66 29.31 14.84
C PRO A 891 27.05 29.40 13.43
N ALA A 892 26.02 30.23 13.29
CA ALA A 892 25.80 30.99 12.06
C ALA A 892 26.17 32.45 12.36
N LEU A 893 26.69 33.18 11.37
CA LEU A 893 27.37 34.49 11.48
C LEU A 893 28.87 34.41 11.84
N ARG A 894 29.71 34.53 10.81
CA ARG A 894 31.02 35.19 10.87
C ARG A 894 31.05 36.27 9.79
N PRO A 895 31.37 37.54 10.09
CA PRO A 895 31.64 38.53 9.06
C PRO A 895 33.03 38.31 8.46
N SER A 896 33.20 38.69 7.19
CA SER A 896 34.49 38.68 6.48
C SER A 896 35.29 39.95 6.76
N LEU A 897 36.62 39.80 6.90
CA LEU A 897 37.56 40.92 7.00
C LEU A 897 38.03 41.38 5.61
N SER A 898 38.28 42.67 5.48
CA SER A 898 38.48 43.39 4.22
C SER A 898 39.91 43.87 3.98
N ARG A 899 40.41 43.71 2.74
CA ARG A 899 41.34 44.60 1.99
C ARG A 899 41.70 43.91 0.66
N GLY A 900 41.78 44.54 -0.51
CA GLY A 900 41.50 45.93 -0.88
C GLY A 900 42.63 46.51 -1.74
N ASP A 901 42.40 46.69 -3.04
CA ASP A 901 43.15 47.63 -3.89
C ASP A 901 42.36 48.04 -5.15
N SER A 902 42.90 48.98 -5.94
CA SER A 902 42.16 50.01 -6.69
C SER A 902 42.24 49.93 -8.24
N GLY A 903 41.26 50.53 -8.95
CA GLY A 903 41.29 50.76 -10.41
C GLY A 903 39.91 51.05 -11.05
N PRO A 904 39.73 52.05 -11.96
CA PRO A 904 38.40 52.59 -12.29
C PRO A 904 37.76 52.15 -13.63
N ILE A 905 36.42 52.05 -13.60
CA ILE A 905 35.40 52.50 -14.59
C ILE A 905 35.63 52.20 -16.10
N VAL A 906 34.75 51.40 -16.71
CA VAL A 906 33.80 51.78 -17.81
C VAL A 906 32.65 50.75 -17.83
N GLY A 907 31.39 51.18 -17.97
CA GLY A 907 30.23 50.29 -18.02
C GLY A 907 29.90 49.76 -19.42
N ARG A 908 29.25 48.57 -19.49
CA ARG A 908 28.56 48.09 -20.70
C ARG A 908 27.26 47.38 -20.31
N GLY A 909 26.21 47.62 -21.08
CA GLY A 909 24.83 47.27 -20.73
C GLY A 909 24.44 45.80 -20.95
N LEU A 910 23.23 45.46 -20.49
CA LEU A 910 22.60 44.16 -20.74
C LEU A 910 22.34 43.96 -22.25
N TYR A 911 22.26 42.68 -22.65
CA TYR A 911 22.05 42.19 -24.02
C TYR A 911 23.26 42.23 -24.96
N ALA A 912 24.23 41.35 -24.69
CA ALA A 912 25.03 40.70 -25.72
C ALA A 912 25.21 39.22 -25.34
N SER A 913 24.78 38.32 -26.21
CA SER A 913 25.07 36.88 -26.10
C SER A 913 26.07 36.53 -27.20
N GLU A 914 27.29 36.15 -26.82
CA GLU A 914 28.26 35.59 -27.77
C GLU A 914 28.07 34.08 -27.90
N ASP A 915 28.23 33.59 -29.13
CA ASP A 915 27.90 32.24 -29.56
C ASP A 915 29.15 31.35 -29.48
N GLU A 916 29.39 30.74 -28.31
CA GLU A 916 30.58 29.89 -28.03
C GLU A 916 30.50 28.51 -28.72
N SER A 917 30.39 28.49 -30.05
CA SER A 917 30.33 27.25 -30.84
C SER A 917 31.52 26.99 -31.78
N GLU A 918 32.45 27.93 -31.98
CA GLU A 918 33.55 27.80 -32.96
C GLU A 918 35.01 27.98 -32.45
N THR A 919 35.27 28.00 -31.14
CA THR A 919 36.66 28.10 -30.63
C THR A 919 36.98 27.12 -29.51
N HIS A 920 37.35 25.88 -29.87
CA HIS A 920 38.35 25.05 -29.16
C HIS A 920 38.68 23.74 -29.92
N LEU A 921 39.02 23.86 -31.20
CA LEU A 921 39.90 22.92 -31.89
C LEU A 921 41.24 23.64 -32.12
N LEU A 922 42.36 22.91 -32.10
CA LEU A 922 43.75 23.41 -32.18
C LEU A 922 44.37 23.93 -30.86
N SER A 923 44.58 23.04 -29.88
CA SER A 923 45.70 23.20 -28.92
C SER A 923 46.12 21.87 -28.24
N GLN A 924 46.74 20.95 -28.98
CA GLN A 924 47.74 20.00 -28.43
C GLN A 924 48.39 19.17 -29.55
N THR A 925 49.56 19.62 -30.02
CA THR A 925 50.49 18.87 -30.87
C THR A 925 51.86 18.87 -30.19
N GLN A 926 52.22 17.77 -29.55
CA GLN A 926 53.62 17.48 -29.18
C GLN A 926 53.92 16.00 -29.46
N GLY A 927 55.08 15.76 -30.06
CA GLY A 927 55.50 14.46 -30.60
C GLY A 927 56.25 13.56 -29.59
N PRO A 928 56.72 12.39 -30.06
CA PRO A 928 57.27 11.34 -29.21
C PRO A 928 58.80 11.46 -29.00
N PRO A 929 59.34 10.95 -27.87
CA PRO A 929 60.76 10.64 -27.71
C PRO A 929 61.06 9.15 -27.96
N LEU A 930 62.19 8.88 -28.63
CA LEU A 930 62.79 7.56 -28.87
C LEU A 930 64.12 7.45 -28.11
N ALA A 931 64.40 6.31 -27.45
CA ALA A 931 65.76 5.78 -27.22
C ALA A 931 65.72 4.32 -26.68
N GLU A 932 66.64 3.48 -27.15
CA GLU A 932 66.90 2.08 -26.74
C GLU A 932 68.24 1.96 -25.93
N PRO A 933 68.92 0.80 -25.77
CA PRO A 933 68.56 -0.40 -24.99
C PRO A 933 69.66 -0.96 -24.03
N ALA A 934 69.27 -1.91 -23.16
CA ALA A 934 70.10 -3.01 -22.57
C ALA A 934 71.22 -2.61 -21.54
N PRO A 935 71.87 -3.54 -20.76
CA PRO A 935 71.87 -5.01 -20.89
C PRO A 935 71.86 -5.92 -19.61
N LEU A 936 71.59 -7.22 -19.86
CA LEU A 936 72.06 -8.45 -19.19
C LEU A 936 71.56 -8.92 -17.79
N ALA A 937 71.66 -10.25 -17.59
CA ALA A 937 70.98 -11.11 -16.59
C ALA A 937 72.04 -11.77 -15.63
N PRO A 938 71.92 -12.99 -14.97
CA PRO A 938 70.94 -14.10 -15.10
C PRO A 938 70.60 -14.98 -13.84
N LEU A 939 69.90 -16.10 -14.09
CA LEU A 939 69.87 -17.41 -13.37
C LEU A 939 69.03 -17.64 -12.08
N ALA A 940 67.97 -18.48 -12.20
CA ALA A 940 67.82 -19.86 -11.63
C ALA A 940 66.37 -20.21 -11.17
N ARG A 941 65.89 -21.47 -11.03
CA ARG A 941 66.01 -22.74 -11.80
C ARG A 941 65.04 -23.82 -11.21
N TRP A 942 63.93 -24.15 -11.90
CA TRP A 942 63.06 -25.37 -11.72
C TRP A 942 62.44 -25.53 -10.29
N ARG A 943 61.68 -26.56 -9.83
CA ARG A 943 61.06 -27.85 -10.29
C ARG A 943 59.60 -27.92 -9.74
N THR A 944 58.55 -28.29 -10.48
CA THR A 944 57.97 -29.65 -10.78
C THR A 944 57.68 -30.62 -9.60
N GLY A 945 56.40 -30.72 -9.20
CA GLY A 945 55.60 -31.96 -8.98
C GLY A 945 55.95 -33.02 -7.91
N GLY A 946 54.93 -33.52 -7.18
CA GLY A 946 55.00 -34.71 -6.30
C GLY A 946 53.68 -34.98 -5.54
N TYR A 947 53.38 -36.25 -5.17
CA TYR A 947 52.04 -36.72 -4.72
C TYR A 947 52.10 -37.59 -3.44
N GLY A 948 51.18 -37.39 -2.48
CA GLY A 948 50.78 -38.32 -1.40
C GLY A 948 51.75 -38.51 -0.19
N PRO A 949 51.35 -39.24 0.89
CA PRO A 949 50.06 -39.91 1.16
C PRO A 949 49.41 -39.51 2.53
N VAL A 950 48.49 -40.35 3.04
CA VAL A 950 47.52 -40.11 4.15
C VAL A 950 48.10 -40.33 5.56
N GLY A 951 47.60 -39.57 6.55
CA GLY A 951 47.67 -39.86 7.99
C GLY A 951 46.56 -39.11 8.75
N GLN A 952 45.90 -39.77 9.71
CA GLN A 952 44.76 -39.22 10.47
C GLN A 952 45.22 -38.39 11.68
N ASP A 953 44.45 -37.37 12.06
CA ASP A 953 43.92 -37.19 13.43
C ASP A 953 42.94 -36.00 13.48
N GLU A 954 41.76 -36.22 14.07
CA GLU A 954 40.80 -35.15 14.42
C GLU A 954 41.02 -34.66 15.86
N PRO A 955 40.66 -33.39 16.13
CA PRO A 955 39.68 -33.18 17.20
C PRO A 955 38.44 -32.42 16.70
N GLY A 956 37.26 -32.99 16.94
CA GLY A 956 36.00 -32.51 16.39
C GLY A 956 35.57 -31.12 16.87
N THR A 957 34.81 -30.42 16.03
CA THR A 957 34.18 -29.13 16.36
C THR A 957 32.66 -29.16 16.16
N SER A 958 31.95 -28.37 16.97
CA SER A 958 30.58 -28.67 17.44
C SER A 958 29.43 -28.22 16.50
N TYR A 959 29.38 -28.72 15.26
CA TYR A 959 28.35 -28.29 14.28
C TYR A 959 27.42 -29.39 13.70
N GLU A 960 27.48 -30.63 14.20
CA GLU A 960 26.64 -31.75 13.73
C GLU A 960 25.20 -31.79 14.31
N GLN A 961 24.90 -31.09 15.42
CA GLN A 961 23.61 -31.23 16.11
C GLN A 961 22.38 -30.60 15.41
N TYR A 962 22.55 -29.88 14.30
CA TYR A 962 21.44 -29.19 13.61
C TYR A 962 20.83 -29.96 12.42
N ARG A 963 21.21 -31.24 12.19
CA ARG A 963 20.77 -32.01 11.01
C ARG A 963 19.88 -33.25 11.30
N ARG A 964 19.39 -33.44 12.53
CA ARG A 964 18.41 -34.50 12.84
C ARG A 964 17.22 -33.95 13.63
N GLY A 965 16.05 -34.01 13.00
CA GLY A 965 14.77 -33.54 13.53
C GLY A 965 13.79 -33.35 12.36
N LEU A 966 12.88 -34.31 12.20
CA LEU A 966 11.80 -34.33 11.19
C LEU A 966 10.83 -33.16 11.35
#